data_AF-A0A2M7T9T6-F1
#
_entry.id   AF-A0A2M7T9T6-F1
#
_cell.length_a   1.000
_cell.length_b   1.000
_cell.length_c   1.000
_cell.angle_alpha   90.00
_cell.angle_beta   90.00
_cell.angle_gamma   90.00
#
_symmetry.space_group_name_H-M   'P 1'
#
loop_
_entity.id
_entity.type
_entity.pdbx_description
1 polymer ?
#
loop_
_entity_poly.entity_id
_entity_poly.type
_entity_poly.pdbx_seq_one_letter_code
_entity_poly.pdbx_strand_id
1 'polypeptide(L)'
;MNEEDFRALEKFNILYDLAIDEEEYNQGKNKIILHIGGKGQKTDEELLETLGSEVKTDVASFLYNKASFKKVSKITLETESSVSLEALPSDNSVEHAWFNLFLAKRLRALLQRAGNPPGQLDEVARFLLANHAPYPSKTAMSHDYEMNKTLYLVYLNEVSACYKRELSIGYADKAITFIKQTSAIGENIYELLALFNKGRGLQHCHRHSDALDTLNEILSVFDENGELSNSDNANYYISNKSQYRSGKICSEDAALWRKYIYYPTVLTFAEILSDLNRSTEIIGTLDDDWHHETPYKDKWRNVLRADAGIDGDAWDACDITASCDCNIKYCKTLLGGKSAFDDKKYRDKVPILYQKYCSVLLRYDVEKFRRSIICKLRQFREKAKKIEQGSIETFRGQDLLDKIISIEDASSKFKTDFETLLELARAISGDMKNSDKIKQVYLLWLDYYDALNKIRQSIKNAIDIIDKLKPSDKSKDKIKTWRDQLDARAKKIDWKNHKSTIQNIFNSCFKENRRLQDKESRQETFLGLLEDINKSIDNQKYKKLEMDALKIVVYDPKTLEWRKAKYQRRLQVLDPNISDLLYRLPKTCSEKVIEFSEIVYCDKDDGLKCKDRPFKNCTYEFDDDIAGNEPPVTCRANAYYQILRKNTDKFDKQLIYPSVRPIKNSYCLTVLRRWQSFTPALSSGIEINSKGGGYFVYKTGTDGLIEEGIVIDPGFDFLENFQREGFSIRDITAVVMSHAHVDHTVDFIPIISLFAEYNKRTKSKDKKLLAIMSAGCFDKYSQAITQSKEYFCDVIVANYKNGNVKQLPSIDQLEHFTINVRKALHQDYTAYDTLGIIISARQKTPQTETVKPIIGFTGDTRWWEGMEEQYEGIAAMCINLGAIVNVTNREQINRTLNKHEGVEKILRDENHLYWPGFTLLTEKLTNGRKIPKLIIISELGEELKGGLKTDLANQLNETAEQTHFLPEDVGLTIKLLGDISNEPQPKTFCFACGSLVEPKDIEIVPYGKEEATYYVCKACWSYREKMVMEQIKDYHENGWLVKVREDL
;
A
#
# COMPACT_ATOMS: atom_id res chain seq x y z
N MET A 1 -11.30 -3.27 -48.91
CA MET A 1 -9.85 -3.54 -48.82
C MET A 1 -9.55 -4.93 -49.36
N ASN A 2 -8.54 -5.11 -50.22
CA ASN A 2 -8.07 -6.45 -50.61
C ASN A 2 -7.11 -7.01 -49.54
N GLU A 3 -6.74 -8.29 -49.64
CA GLU A 3 -5.88 -8.97 -48.66
C GLU A 3 -4.46 -8.38 -48.58
N GLU A 4 -3.89 -8.02 -49.73
CA GLU A 4 -2.53 -7.47 -49.83
C GLU A 4 -2.42 -6.13 -49.10
N ASP A 5 -3.39 -5.24 -49.31
CA ASP A 5 -3.50 -3.96 -48.60
C ASP A 5 -3.67 -4.18 -47.10
N PHE A 6 -4.50 -5.14 -46.69
CA PHE A 6 -4.71 -5.44 -45.27
C PHE A 6 -3.43 -5.93 -44.60
N ARG A 7 -2.69 -6.85 -45.25
CA ARG A 7 -1.39 -7.34 -44.75
C ARG A 7 -0.34 -6.25 -44.69
N ALA A 8 -0.33 -5.33 -45.65
CA ALA A 8 0.56 -4.18 -45.62
C ALA A 8 0.27 -3.26 -44.41
N LEU A 9 -1.01 -3.02 -44.10
CA LEU A 9 -1.44 -2.25 -42.92
C LEU A 9 -1.13 -2.98 -41.61
N GLU A 10 -1.33 -4.30 -41.56
CA GLU A 10 -1.00 -5.14 -40.42
C GLU A 10 0.51 -5.10 -40.10
N LYS A 11 1.36 -5.29 -41.12
CA LYS A 11 2.81 -5.20 -41.00
C LYS A 11 3.24 -3.80 -40.54
N PHE A 12 2.66 -2.75 -41.13
CA PHE A 12 2.92 -1.37 -40.72
C PHE A 12 2.50 -1.11 -39.27
N ASN A 13 1.37 -1.66 -38.82
CA ASN A 13 0.91 -1.54 -37.44
C ASN A 13 1.93 -2.05 -36.43
N ILE A 14 2.50 -3.23 -36.70
CA ILE A 14 3.53 -3.83 -35.83
C ILE A 14 4.80 -2.96 -35.85
N LEU A 15 5.26 -2.55 -37.05
CA LEU A 15 6.43 -1.69 -37.20
C LEU A 15 6.26 -0.33 -36.50
N TYR A 16 5.05 0.23 -36.51
CA TYR A 16 4.77 1.50 -35.89
C TYR A 16 4.73 1.38 -34.36
N ASP A 17 4.17 0.29 -33.81
CA ASP A 17 4.24 0.06 -32.38
C ASP A 17 5.67 -0.14 -31.88
N LEU A 18 6.49 -0.89 -32.63
CA LEU A 18 7.93 -0.99 -32.35
C LEU A 18 8.58 0.39 -32.30
N ALA A 19 8.28 1.25 -33.28
CA ALA A 19 8.82 2.60 -33.29
C ALA A 19 8.27 3.46 -32.13
N ILE A 20 7.06 3.20 -31.64
CA ILE A 20 6.52 3.84 -30.44
C ILE A 20 7.34 3.43 -29.21
N ASP A 21 7.53 2.12 -29.03
CA ASP A 21 8.24 1.56 -27.87
C ASP A 21 9.72 1.93 -27.84
N GLU A 22 10.36 2.01 -29.02
CA GLU A 22 11.75 2.46 -29.20
C GLU A 22 11.91 3.99 -29.12
N GLU A 23 10.82 4.74 -29.00
CA GLU A 23 10.78 6.21 -29.08
C GLU A 23 11.28 6.78 -30.44
N GLU A 24 11.23 5.96 -31.50
CA GLU A 24 11.68 6.28 -32.87
C GLU A 24 10.54 6.49 -33.90
N TYR A 25 9.28 6.59 -33.45
CA TYR A 25 8.06 6.73 -34.28
C TYR A 25 7.98 7.94 -35.23
N ASN A 26 9.04 8.76 -35.29
CA ASN A 26 9.24 9.90 -36.17
C ASN A 26 10.47 9.79 -37.09
N GLN A 27 11.19 8.66 -37.06
CA GLN A 27 12.43 8.44 -37.80
C GLN A 27 12.26 7.33 -38.85
N GLY A 28 13.04 7.39 -39.93
CA GLY A 28 13.07 6.33 -40.95
C GLY A 28 11.79 6.16 -41.79
N LYS A 29 11.57 4.92 -42.27
CA LYS A 29 10.49 4.50 -43.19
C LYS A 29 9.21 4.01 -42.48
N ASN A 30 8.94 4.44 -41.25
CA ASN A 30 7.77 4.01 -40.47
C ASN A 30 7.04 5.23 -39.88
N LYS A 31 6.59 6.14 -40.74
CA LYS A 31 5.97 7.40 -40.31
C LYS A 31 4.50 7.48 -40.68
N ILE A 32 3.70 8.00 -39.75
CA ILE A 32 2.31 8.37 -39.97
C ILE A 32 2.25 9.87 -40.22
N ILE A 33 1.86 10.27 -41.43
CA ILE A 33 1.66 11.66 -41.82
C ILE A 33 0.16 11.96 -41.79
N LEU A 34 -0.23 12.93 -40.97
CA LEU A 34 -1.61 13.40 -40.85
C LEU A 34 -1.84 14.59 -41.79
N HIS A 35 -2.82 14.48 -42.69
CA HIS A 35 -3.25 15.56 -43.59
C HIS A 35 -4.48 16.26 -43.00
N ILE A 36 -4.37 17.57 -42.77
CA ILE A 36 -5.43 18.38 -42.18
C ILE A 36 -6.09 19.24 -43.29
N GLY A 37 -7.40 19.09 -43.50
CA GLY A 37 -8.14 19.72 -44.59
C GLY A 37 -7.93 21.24 -44.71
N GLY A 38 -7.56 21.69 -45.92
CA GLY A 38 -7.47 23.10 -46.29
C GLY A 38 -6.10 23.77 -46.12
N LYS A 39 -5.09 23.08 -45.57
CA LYS A 39 -3.70 23.54 -45.53
C LYS A 39 -2.79 22.35 -45.85
N GLY A 40 -1.69 22.56 -46.57
CA GLY A 40 -0.79 21.48 -47.01
C GLY A 40 -0.20 20.64 -45.85
N GLN A 41 0.63 19.66 -46.19
CA GLN A 41 1.31 18.78 -45.22
C GLN A 41 1.93 19.60 -44.08
N LYS A 42 1.46 19.37 -42.85
CA LYS A 42 2.04 19.99 -41.66
C LYS A 42 3.13 19.10 -41.09
N THR A 43 4.21 19.73 -40.63
CA THR A 43 5.29 19.06 -39.88
C THR A 43 4.78 18.61 -38.50
N ASP A 44 5.49 17.67 -37.88
CA ASP A 44 5.16 17.19 -36.53
C ASP A 44 5.24 18.29 -35.48
N GLU A 45 6.15 19.25 -35.63
CA GLU A 45 6.20 20.43 -34.77
C GLU A 45 4.96 21.30 -34.95
N GLU A 46 4.52 21.57 -36.17
CA GLU A 46 3.29 22.35 -36.43
C GLU A 46 2.04 21.62 -35.97
N LEU A 47 2.04 20.29 -36.06
CA LEU A 47 0.97 19.46 -35.52
C LEU A 47 0.98 19.50 -33.99
N LEU A 48 2.14 19.40 -33.33
CA LEU A 48 2.32 19.55 -31.89
C LEU A 48 2.09 20.97 -31.39
N GLU A 49 2.22 21.99 -32.22
CA GLU A 49 1.93 23.38 -31.84
C GLU A 49 0.43 23.67 -32.00
N THR A 50 -0.18 23.14 -33.07
CA THR A 50 -1.64 23.19 -33.29
C THR A 50 -2.39 22.33 -32.27
N LEU A 51 -1.90 21.12 -32.00
CA LEU A 51 -2.50 20.16 -31.08
C LEU A 51 -2.02 20.40 -29.66
N GLY A 52 -0.74 20.66 -29.41
CA GLY A 52 -0.17 20.66 -28.06
C GLY A 52 -0.54 21.87 -27.20
N SER A 53 -1.19 22.91 -27.72
CA SER A 53 -1.87 23.89 -26.85
C SER A 53 -3.21 23.34 -26.33
N GLU A 54 -3.96 22.59 -27.13
CA GLU A 54 -5.25 21.97 -26.76
C GLU A 54 -5.07 20.61 -26.05
N VAL A 55 -4.22 19.72 -26.57
CA VAL A 55 -3.88 18.36 -26.07
C VAL A 55 -3.12 18.41 -24.74
N LYS A 56 -2.29 19.44 -24.48
CA LYS A 56 -1.67 19.59 -23.15
C LYS A 56 -2.68 19.96 -22.07
N THR A 57 -3.76 20.66 -22.42
CA THR A 57 -4.79 21.07 -21.47
C THR A 57 -5.93 20.07 -21.36
N ASP A 58 -6.34 19.43 -22.47
CA ASP A 58 -7.50 18.54 -22.51
C ASP A 58 -7.55 17.67 -23.80
N VAL A 59 -6.99 16.46 -23.73
CA VAL A 59 -7.04 15.45 -24.81
C VAL A 59 -8.48 15.00 -25.11
N ALA A 60 -9.34 14.96 -24.09
CA ALA A 60 -10.74 14.58 -24.24
C ALA A 60 -11.46 15.60 -25.13
N SER A 61 -11.28 16.90 -24.85
CA SER A 61 -11.86 17.96 -25.69
C SER A 61 -11.43 17.84 -27.16
N PHE A 62 -10.18 17.49 -27.45
CA PHE A 62 -9.73 17.28 -28.84
C PHE A 62 -10.41 16.07 -29.50
N LEU A 63 -10.44 14.93 -28.80
CA LEU A 63 -10.99 13.67 -29.31
C LEU A 63 -12.52 13.71 -29.46
N TYR A 64 -13.22 14.39 -28.56
CA TYR A 64 -14.69 14.47 -28.54
C TYR A 64 -15.25 15.66 -29.32
N ASN A 65 -14.44 16.70 -29.60
CA ASN A 65 -14.86 17.78 -30.47
C ASN A 65 -14.83 17.32 -31.93
N LYS A 66 -15.98 16.80 -32.41
CA LYS A 66 -16.21 16.39 -33.80
C LYS A 66 -15.74 17.41 -34.84
N ALA A 67 -15.70 18.71 -34.52
CA ALA A 67 -15.25 19.75 -35.45
C ALA A 67 -13.72 19.80 -35.62
N SER A 68 -12.93 19.48 -34.59
CA SER A 68 -11.46 19.37 -34.68
C SER A 68 -11.05 18.06 -35.31
N PHE A 69 -11.77 16.97 -34.97
CA PHE A 69 -11.55 15.64 -35.53
C PHE A 69 -11.81 15.57 -37.05
N LYS A 70 -12.92 16.19 -37.51
CA LYS A 70 -13.25 16.32 -38.95
C LYS A 70 -12.18 17.03 -39.79
N LYS A 71 -11.18 17.66 -39.17
CA LYS A 71 -10.10 18.33 -39.90
C LYS A 71 -9.06 17.33 -40.41
N VAL A 72 -8.89 16.15 -39.81
CA VAL A 72 -7.97 15.13 -40.36
C VAL A 72 -8.67 14.42 -41.51
N SER A 73 -8.30 14.73 -42.74
CA SER A 73 -8.97 14.20 -43.94
C SER A 73 -8.29 12.97 -44.51
N LYS A 74 -7.00 12.75 -44.22
CA LYS A 74 -6.21 11.66 -44.78
C LYS A 74 -5.02 11.32 -43.89
N ILE A 75 -4.67 10.04 -43.82
CA ILE A 75 -3.45 9.52 -43.21
C ILE A 75 -2.60 8.91 -44.32
N THR A 76 -1.35 9.34 -44.47
CA THR A 76 -0.37 8.68 -45.32
C THR A 76 0.60 7.90 -44.45
N LEU A 77 0.71 6.61 -44.72
CA LEU A 77 1.69 5.72 -44.10
C LEU A 77 2.88 5.68 -45.05
N GLU A 78 4.01 6.25 -44.63
CA GLU A 78 5.26 6.08 -45.38
C GLU A 78 5.74 4.66 -45.16
N THR A 79 5.44 3.78 -46.11
CA THR A 79 5.98 2.42 -46.26
C THR A 79 6.79 2.36 -47.55
N GLU A 80 7.36 1.19 -47.89
CA GLU A 80 8.00 0.98 -49.20
C GLU A 80 7.03 1.15 -50.38
N SER A 81 5.73 1.01 -50.15
CA SER A 81 4.65 1.13 -51.15
C SER A 81 3.72 2.33 -50.95
N SER A 82 3.96 3.20 -49.97
CA SER A 82 3.13 4.35 -49.57
C SER A 82 1.61 4.09 -49.60
N VAL A 83 1.04 3.66 -48.48
CA VAL A 83 -0.41 3.43 -48.37
C VAL A 83 -1.09 4.69 -47.83
N SER A 84 -2.23 5.07 -48.40
CA SER A 84 -2.98 6.23 -47.91
C SER A 84 -4.42 5.87 -47.55
N LEU A 85 -4.83 6.24 -46.34
CA LEU A 85 -6.17 6.03 -45.78
C LEU A 85 -6.91 7.36 -45.73
N GLU A 86 -8.06 7.45 -46.37
CA GLU A 86 -8.90 8.65 -46.34
C GLU A 86 -9.93 8.56 -45.21
N ALA A 87 -10.26 9.71 -44.62
CA ALA A 87 -11.32 9.80 -43.62
C ALA A 87 -12.67 9.60 -44.31
N LEU A 88 -13.15 8.35 -44.33
CA LEU A 88 -14.41 8.01 -44.99
C LEU A 88 -15.63 8.46 -44.15
N PRO A 89 -16.74 8.89 -44.78
CA PRO A 89 -17.96 9.31 -44.08
C PRO A 89 -18.77 8.16 -43.46
N SER A 90 -18.45 6.91 -43.78
CA SER A 90 -19.21 5.72 -43.33
C SER A 90 -18.53 5.07 -42.13
N ASP A 91 -19.22 5.03 -40.99
CA ASP A 91 -18.69 4.64 -39.68
C ASP A 91 -18.26 3.16 -39.54
N ASN A 92 -18.44 2.30 -40.56
CA ASN A 92 -18.27 0.84 -40.43
C ASN A 92 -17.34 0.17 -41.48
N SER A 93 -16.53 0.91 -42.24
CA SER A 93 -15.57 0.27 -43.17
C SER A 93 -14.26 -0.16 -42.48
N VAL A 94 -13.61 -1.19 -43.02
CA VAL A 94 -12.30 -1.68 -42.54
C VAL A 94 -11.24 -0.57 -42.65
N GLU A 95 -11.27 0.21 -43.74
CA GLU A 95 -10.44 1.38 -43.97
C GLU A 95 -10.63 2.44 -42.87
N HIS A 96 -11.88 2.70 -42.47
CA HIS A 96 -12.20 3.67 -41.41
C HIS A 96 -11.69 3.22 -40.04
N ALA A 97 -11.82 1.92 -39.75
CA ALA A 97 -11.29 1.34 -38.51
C ALA A 97 -9.76 1.38 -38.43
N TRP A 98 -9.06 1.10 -39.54
CA TRP A 98 -7.60 1.30 -39.63
C TRP A 98 -7.21 2.77 -39.45
N PHE A 99 -7.95 3.69 -40.07
CA PHE A 99 -7.72 5.13 -39.90
C PHE A 99 -7.79 5.55 -38.42
N ASN A 100 -8.85 5.13 -37.71
CA ASN A 100 -9.03 5.44 -36.30
C ASN A 100 -7.94 4.81 -35.42
N LEU A 101 -7.55 3.57 -35.71
CA LEU A 101 -6.48 2.87 -35.01
C LEU A 101 -5.13 3.59 -35.16
N PHE A 102 -4.74 3.97 -36.38
CA PHE A 102 -3.48 4.68 -36.62
C PHE A 102 -3.46 6.08 -36.04
N LEU A 103 -4.61 6.76 -36.03
CA LEU A 103 -4.75 8.04 -35.36
C LEU A 103 -4.57 7.90 -33.85
N ALA A 104 -5.17 6.89 -33.22
CA ALA A 104 -5.00 6.60 -31.80
C ALA A 104 -3.53 6.30 -31.45
N LYS A 105 -2.85 5.46 -32.24
CA LYS A 105 -1.41 5.17 -32.08
C LYS A 105 -0.55 6.41 -32.22
N ARG A 106 -0.87 7.26 -33.20
CA ARG A 106 -0.17 8.54 -33.37
C ARG A 106 -0.33 9.43 -32.15
N LEU A 107 -1.54 9.53 -31.59
CA LEU A 107 -1.80 10.30 -30.37
C LEU A 107 -1.05 9.70 -29.18
N ARG A 108 -1.07 8.38 -29.00
CA ARG A 108 -0.30 7.67 -27.97
C ARG A 108 1.19 8.04 -28.05
N ALA A 109 1.78 7.99 -29.25
CA ALA A 109 3.18 8.33 -29.47
C ALA A 109 3.50 9.78 -29.05
N LEU A 110 2.65 10.74 -29.43
CA LEU A 110 2.81 12.15 -29.08
C LEU A 110 2.69 12.39 -27.56
N LEU A 111 1.75 11.69 -26.91
CA LEU A 111 1.55 11.75 -25.45
C LEU A 111 2.74 11.16 -24.69
N GLN A 112 3.31 10.05 -25.19
CA GLN A 112 4.53 9.46 -24.64
C GLN A 112 5.73 10.42 -24.77
N ARG A 113 5.89 11.08 -25.93
CA ARG A 113 6.90 12.16 -26.10
C ARG A 113 6.76 13.27 -25.06
N ALA A 114 5.52 13.62 -24.75
CA ALA A 114 5.19 14.70 -23.83
C ALA A 114 5.34 14.29 -22.34
N GLY A 115 5.75 13.05 -22.06
CA GLY A 115 5.96 12.54 -20.71
C GLY A 115 4.72 11.91 -20.07
N ASN A 116 3.74 11.47 -20.87
CA ASN A 116 2.53 10.76 -20.44
C ASN A 116 1.80 11.41 -19.26
N PRO A 117 1.13 12.56 -19.45
CA PRO A 117 0.33 13.15 -18.39
C PRO A 117 -0.71 12.13 -17.89
N PRO A 118 -0.93 12.00 -16.56
CA PRO A 118 -1.86 11.01 -16.02
C PRO A 118 -3.26 11.11 -16.65
N GLY A 119 -3.85 9.97 -17.04
CA GLY A 119 -5.20 9.88 -17.60
C GLY A 119 -5.35 10.22 -19.09
N GLN A 120 -4.34 10.78 -19.76
CA GLN A 120 -4.48 11.16 -21.17
C GLN A 120 -4.47 9.97 -22.14
N LEU A 121 -3.77 8.88 -21.80
CA LEU A 121 -3.82 7.64 -22.58
C LEU A 121 -5.19 6.94 -22.45
N ASP A 122 -5.88 7.12 -21.31
CA ASP A 122 -7.23 6.61 -21.12
C ASP A 122 -8.22 7.27 -22.10
N GLU A 123 -8.01 8.55 -22.45
CA GLU A 123 -8.82 9.23 -23.47
C GLU A 123 -8.59 8.66 -24.86
N VAL A 124 -7.36 8.27 -25.20
CA VAL A 124 -7.05 7.58 -26.46
C VAL A 124 -7.78 6.23 -26.52
N ALA A 125 -7.79 5.49 -25.41
CA ALA A 125 -8.52 4.25 -25.28
C ALA A 125 -10.05 4.45 -25.42
N ARG A 126 -10.61 5.49 -24.79
CA ARG A 126 -12.04 5.82 -24.92
C ARG A 126 -12.41 6.28 -26.32
N PHE A 127 -11.53 7.03 -26.99
CA PHE A 127 -11.70 7.38 -28.40
C PHE A 127 -11.81 6.13 -29.26
N LEU A 128 -10.92 5.16 -29.06
CA LEU A 128 -11.01 3.88 -29.74
C LEU A 128 -12.37 3.21 -29.42
N LEU A 129 -12.75 3.09 -28.17
CA LEU A 129 -14.02 2.45 -27.79
C LEU A 129 -15.26 3.14 -28.38
N ALA A 130 -15.24 4.46 -28.51
CA ALA A 130 -16.32 5.26 -29.09
C ALA A 130 -16.44 5.12 -30.61
N ASN A 131 -15.34 4.82 -31.30
CA ASN A 131 -15.31 4.65 -32.76
C ASN A 131 -15.45 3.18 -33.20
N HIS A 132 -16.00 2.33 -32.32
CA HIS A 132 -16.39 0.94 -32.55
C HIS A 132 -15.51 0.17 -33.54
N ALA A 133 -14.63 -0.68 -33.01
CA ALA A 133 -13.96 -1.67 -33.83
C ALA A 133 -15.00 -2.52 -34.60
N PRO A 134 -14.76 -2.84 -35.89
CA PRO A 134 -15.67 -3.63 -36.69
C PRO A 134 -15.80 -5.02 -36.04
N TYR A 135 -16.98 -5.31 -35.48
CA TYR A 135 -17.22 -6.59 -34.84
C TYR A 135 -17.45 -7.65 -35.93
N PRO A 136 -16.69 -8.76 -35.94
CA PRO A 136 -16.82 -9.75 -36.99
C PRO A 136 -18.16 -10.49 -36.88
N SER A 137 -19.04 -10.26 -37.86
CA SER A 137 -20.31 -10.98 -37.95
C SER A 137 -20.12 -12.36 -38.56
N LYS A 138 -20.64 -13.41 -37.91
CA LYS A 138 -20.64 -14.79 -38.44
C LYS A 138 -21.38 -14.93 -39.79
N THR A 139 -22.16 -13.93 -40.19
CA THR A 139 -22.88 -13.90 -41.48
C THR A 139 -22.07 -13.31 -42.64
N ALA A 140 -20.89 -12.74 -42.39
CA ALA A 140 -20.03 -12.18 -43.43
C ALA A 140 -19.38 -13.29 -44.28
N MET A 141 -18.92 -12.96 -45.49
CA MET A 141 -18.08 -13.87 -46.27
C MET A 141 -16.83 -14.23 -45.44
N SER A 142 -16.35 -15.48 -45.56
CA SER A 142 -15.26 -16.00 -44.71
C SER A 142 -14.00 -15.13 -44.73
N HIS A 143 -13.73 -14.42 -45.82
CA HIS A 143 -12.59 -13.53 -45.95
C HIS A 143 -12.74 -12.23 -45.12
N ASP A 144 -13.88 -11.54 -45.25
CA ASP A 144 -14.17 -10.33 -44.47
C ASP A 144 -14.27 -10.62 -42.98
N TYR A 145 -14.72 -11.82 -42.61
CA TYR A 145 -14.76 -12.27 -41.22
C TYR A 145 -13.36 -12.31 -40.59
N GLU A 146 -12.36 -12.91 -41.25
CA GLU A 146 -11.00 -13.01 -40.72
C GLU A 146 -10.28 -11.64 -40.66
N MET A 147 -10.51 -10.76 -41.65
CA MET A 147 -9.97 -9.39 -41.62
C MET A 147 -10.57 -8.58 -40.46
N ASN A 148 -11.89 -8.62 -40.28
CA ASN A 148 -12.56 -7.93 -39.17
C ASN A 148 -12.16 -8.50 -37.81
N LYS A 149 -12.00 -9.83 -37.72
CA LYS A 149 -11.52 -10.51 -36.51
C LYS A 149 -10.11 -10.06 -36.14
N THR A 150 -9.20 -10.02 -37.09
CA THR A 150 -7.82 -9.55 -36.89
C THR A 150 -7.80 -8.08 -36.47
N LEU A 151 -8.53 -7.23 -37.18
CA LEU A 151 -8.61 -5.80 -36.84
C LEU A 151 -9.22 -5.56 -35.46
N TYR A 152 -10.27 -6.31 -35.09
CA TYR A 152 -10.87 -6.25 -33.75
C TYR A 152 -9.87 -6.62 -32.66
N LEU A 153 -9.03 -7.64 -32.89
CA LEU A 153 -7.97 -8.04 -31.96
C LEU A 153 -6.88 -6.98 -31.81
N VAL A 154 -6.41 -6.40 -32.92
CA VAL A 154 -5.45 -5.28 -32.88
C VAL A 154 -6.05 -4.10 -32.10
N TYR A 155 -7.33 -3.84 -32.28
CA TYR A 155 -8.04 -2.77 -31.59
C TYR A 155 -8.13 -2.99 -30.08
N LEU A 156 -8.50 -4.19 -29.64
CA LEU A 156 -8.54 -4.52 -28.21
C LEU A 156 -7.15 -4.46 -27.57
N ASN A 157 -6.12 -4.92 -28.29
CA ASN A 157 -4.74 -4.82 -27.82
C ASN A 157 -4.28 -3.37 -27.72
N GLU A 158 -4.64 -2.50 -28.66
CA GLU A 158 -4.31 -1.07 -28.57
C GLU A 158 -5.02 -0.38 -27.40
N VAL A 159 -6.30 -0.68 -27.18
CA VAL A 159 -7.06 -0.20 -26.01
C VAL A 159 -6.40 -0.67 -24.71
N SER A 160 -5.98 -1.94 -24.65
CA SER A 160 -5.28 -2.51 -23.50
C SER A 160 -3.92 -1.83 -23.25
N ALA A 161 -3.15 -1.54 -24.30
CA ALA A 161 -1.86 -0.85 -24.22
C ALA A 161 -1.98 0.64 -23.83
N CYS A 162 -3.12 1.27 -24.11
CA CYS A 162 -3.40 2.64 -23.70
C CYS A 162 -3.81 2.74 -22.22
N TYR A 163 -4.68 1.83 -21.75
CA TYR A 163 -5.06 1.78 -20.35
C TYR A 163 -3.92 1.33 -19.45
N LYS A 164 -4.02 1.65 -18.16
CA LYS A 164 -3.15 1.10 -17.11
C LYS A 164 -3.95 0.18 -16.19
N ARG A 165 -3.23 -0.65 -15.44
CA ARG A 165 -3.76 -1.46 -14.34
C ARG A 165 -4.93 -2.38 -14.78
N GLU A 166 -6.02 -2.42 -14.02
CA GLU A 166 -7.13 -3.37 -14.17
C GLU A 166 -7.84 -3.22 -15.52
N LEU A 167 -7.95 -2.01 -16.06
CA LEU A 167 -8.55 -1.79 -17.37
C LEU A 167 -7.68 -2.39 -18.49
N SER A 168 -6.35 -2.23 -18.40
CA SER A 168 -5.41 -2.88 -19.33
C SER A 168 -5.60 -4.40 -19.31
N ILE A 169 -5.64 -5.00 -18.11
CA ILE A 169 -5.88 -6.43 -17.90
C ILE A 169 -7.23 -6.85 -18.48
N GLY A 170 -8.31 -6.11 -18.18
CA GLY A 170 -9.66 -6.45 -18.63
C GLY A 170 -9.82 -6.46 -20.15
N TYR A 171 -9.19 -5.52 -20.86
CA TYR A 171 -9.21 -5.50 -22.33
C TYR A 171 -8.30 -6.58 -22.95
N ALA A 172 -7.17 -6.90 -22.31
CA ALA A 172 -6.35 -8.04 -22.72
C ALA A 172 -7.10 -9.37 -22.53
N ASP A 173 -7.77 -9.57 -21.40
CA ASP A 173 -8.61 -10.75 -21.14
C ASP A 173 -9.80 -10.83 -22.11
N LYS A 174 -10.36 -9.68 -22.51
CA LYS A 174 -11.39 -9.62 -23.55
C LYS A 174 -10.84 -10.06 -24.91
N ALA A 175 -9.62 -9.67 -25.27
CA ALA A 175 -8.95 -10.13 -26.50
C ALA A 175 -8.71 -11.64 -26.46
N ILE A 176 -8.13 -12.16 -25.36
CA ILE A 176 -7.91 -13.60 -25.15
C ILE A 176 -9.23 -14.37 -25.24
N THR A 177 -10.27 -13.92 -24.53
CA THR A 177 -11.60 -14.56 -24.56
C THR A 177 -12.18 -14.57 -25.96
N PHE A 178 -12.04 -13.47 -26.70
CA PHE A 178 -12.50 -13.37 -28.07
C PHE A 178 -11.75 -14.33 -29.01
N ILE A 179 -10.43 -14.50 -28.85
CA ILE A 179 -9.65 -15.52 -29.57
C ILE A 179 -10.20 -16.91 -29.28
N LYS A 180 -10.41 -17.26 -28.00
CA LYS A 180 -10.95 -18.56 -27.57
C LYS A 180 -12.36 -18.84 -28.09
N GLN A 181 -13.15 -17.79 -28.39
CA GLN A 181 -14.50 -17.91 -28.93
C GLN A 181 -14.53 -18.04 -30.46
N THR A 182 -13.50 -17.53 -31.15
CA THR A 182 -13.49 -17.40 -32.62
C THR A 182 -12.42 -18.24 -33.31
N SER A 183 -11.52 -18.83 -32.53
CA SER A 183 -10.46 -19.76 -32.93
C SER A 183 -10.35 -20.82 -31.83
N ALA A 184 -9.66 -21.94 -32.07
CA ALA A 184 -9.21 -22.72 -30.93
C ALA A 184 -8.19 -21.89 -30.13
N ILE A 185 -8.11 -22.13 -28.81
CA ILE A 185 -7.12 -21.48 -27.94
C ILE A 185 -5.73 -21.59 -28.60
N GLY A 186 -4.88 -20.58 -28.50
CA GLY A 186 -3.51 -20.59 -29.01
C GLY A 186 -3.30 -20.75 -30.51
N GLU A 187 -4.33 -20.56 -31.35
CA GLU A 187 -4.18 -20.55 -32.81
C GLU A 187 -3.88 -19.15 -33.40
N ASN A 188 -3.54 -18.16 -32.55
CA ASN A 188 -3.45 -16.77 -32.98
C ASN A 188 -2.33 -16.01 -32.25
N ILE A 189 -1.38 -15.47 -33.02
CA ILE A 189 -0.23 -14.72 -32.50
C ILE A 189 -0.62 -13.45 -31.72
N TYR A 190 -1.81 -12.87 -31.98
CA TYR A 190 -2.35 -11.76 -31.20
C TYR A 190 -2.73 -12.15 -29.77
N GLU A 191 -2.81 -13.46 -29.46
CA GLU A 191 -2.94 -13.94 -28.07
C GLU A 191 -1.67 -13.64 -27.28
N LEU A 192 -0.50 -13.79 -27.88
CA LEU A 192 0.77 -13.45 -27.24
C LEU A 192 0.86 -11.95 -26.95
N LEU A 193 0.36 -11.11 -27.87
CA LEU A 193 0.28 -9.66 -27.64
C LEU A 193 -0.70 -9.32 -26.51
N ALA A 194 -1.84 -10.01 -26.44
CA ALA A 194 -2.79 -9.83 -25.35
C ALA A 194 -2.23 -10.28 -24.01
N LEU A 195 -1.51 -11.41 -23.97
CA LEU A 195 -0.78 -11.86 -22.78
C LEU A 195 0.29 -10.86 -22.38
N PHE A 196 1.03 -10.27 -23.33
CA PHE A 196 2.03 -9.24 -23.04
C PHE A 196 1.39 -8.01 -22.39
N ASN A 197 0.31 -7.49 -22.98
CA ASN A 197 -0.44 -6.37 -22.42
C ASN A 197 -1.03 -6.71 -21.04
N LYS A 198 -1.52 -7.93 -20.84
CA LYS A 198 -1.96 -8.42 -19.53
C LYS A 198 -0.82 -8.43 -18.52
N GLY A 199 0.36 -8.93 -18.90
CA GLY A 199 1.56 -8.92 -18.07
C GLY A 199 1.98 -7.51 -17.65
N ARG A 200 1.96 -6.54 -18.58
CA ARG A 200 2.19 -5.11 -18.27
C ARG A 200 1.13 -4.53 -17.34
N GLY A 201 -0.15 -4.84 -17.58
CA GLY A 201 -1.24 -4.43 -16.71
C GLY A 201 -1.07 -4.97 -15.27
N LEU A 202 -0.72 -6.25 -15.14
CA LEU A 202 -0.43 -6.90 -13.86
C LEU A 202 0.78 -6.27 -13.15
N GLN A 203 1.85 -5.96 -13.89
CA GLN A 203 2.99 -5.19 -13.37
C GLN A 203 2.55 -3.83 -12.82
N HIS A 204 1.69 -3.09 -13.54
CA HIS A 204 1.18 -1.78 -13.10
C HIS A 204 0.27 -1.88 -11.87
N CYS A 205 -0.38 -3.02 -11.64
CA CYS A 205 -1.12 -3.36 -10.43
C CYS A 205 -0.23 -3.88 -9.28
N HIS A 206 1.10 -3.91 -9.44
CA HIS A 206 2.03 -4.52 -8.49
C HIS A 206 1.78 -6.01 -8.23
N ARG A 207 1.11 -6.71 -9.16
CA ARG A 207 0.89 -8.17 -9.14
C ARG A 207 2.06 -8.88 -9.82
N HIS A 208 3.26 -8.67 -9.29
CA HIS A 208 4.51 -9.08 -9.94
C HIS A 208 4.61 -10.59 -10.20
N SER A 209 4.10 -11.44 -9.29
CA SER A 209 4.07 -12.91 -9.51
C SER A 209 3.23 -13.28 -10.72
N ASP A 210 1.98 -12.80 -10.76
CA ASP A 210 1.06 -13.09 -11.87
C ASP A 210 1.59 -12.52 -13.20
N ALA A 211 2.27 -11.37 -13.15
CA ALA A 211 2.93 -10.78 -14.30
C ALA A 211 4.07 -11.67 -14.81
N LEU A 212 4.94 -12.18 -13.93
CA LEU A 212 5.99 -13.13 -14.31
C LEU A 212 5.41 -14.43 -14.86
N ASP A 213 4.35 -14.98 -14.27
CA ASP A 213 3.71 -16.19 -14.76
C ASP A 213 3.12 -15.99 -16.17
N THR A 214 2.45 -14.86 -16.38
CA THR A 214 1.89 -14.49 -17.69
C THR A 214 2.98 -14.26 -18.74
N LEU A 215 4.08 -13.60 -18.38
CA LEU A 215 5.20 -13.36 -19.29
C LEU A 215 6.00 -14.65 -19.55
N ASN A 216 6.13 -15.54 -18.58
CA ASN A 216 6.73 -16.86 -18.75
C ASN A 216 5.94 -17.73 -19.74
N GLU A 217 4.60 -17.62 -19.74
CA GLU A 217 3.77 -18.28 -20.75
C GLU A 217 4.19 -17.85 -22.16
N ILE A 218 4.42 -16.56 -22.38
CA ILE A 218 4.93 -16.02 -23.65
C ILE A 218 6.35 -16.53 -23.93
N LEU A 219 7.26 -16.43 -22.96
CA LEU A 219 8.66 -16.86 -23.14
C LEU A 219 8.77 -18.35 -23.46
N SER A 220 7.88 -19.19 -22.92
CA SER A 220 7.87 -20.63 -23.19
C SER A 220 7.55 -21.00 -24.65
N VAL A 221 7.03 -20.04 -25.42
CA VAL A 221 6.79 -20.19 -26.86
C VAL A 221 8.08 -20.03 -27.65
N PHE A 222 9.02 -19.23 -27.15
CA PHE A 222 10.29 -18.97 -27.80
C PHE A 222 11.38 -19.90 -27.27
N ASP A 223 12.36 -20.24 -28.10
CA ASP A 223 13.57 -20.92 -27.67
C ASP A 223 14.60 -19.95 -27.09
N GLU A 224 15.74 -20.48 -26.65
CA GLU A 224 16.86 -19.68 -26.11
C GLU A 224 17.38 -18.62 -27.08
N ASN A 225 17.24 -18.88 -28.40
CA ASN A 225 17.61 -17.93 -29.42
C ASN A 225 16.52 -16.90 -29.67
N GLY A 226 15.40 -16.90 -28.94
CA GLY A 226 14.23 -16.05 -29.19
C GLY A 226 13.52 -16.37 -30.51
N GLU A 227 13.86 -17.48 -31.16
CA GLU A 227 13.11 -18.01 -32.29
C GLU A 227 11.90 -18.78 -31.75
N LEU A 228 10.88 -18.97 -32.58
CA LEU A 228 9.71 -19.72 -32.15
C LEU A 228 10.12 -21.19 -32.00
N SER A 229 10.00 -21.74 -30.79
CA SER A 229 10.53 -23.08 -30.51
C SER A 229 9.84 -24.14 -31.38
N ASN A 230 10.56 -25.19 -31.79
CA ASN A 230 9.92 -26.31 -32.50
C ASN A 230 8.99 -27.16 -31.61
N SER A 231 8.69 -26.70 -30.39
CA SER A 231 7.78 -27.38 -29.48
C SER A 231 6.36 -27.40 -30.03
N ASP A 232 5.57 -28.40 -29.61
CA ASP A 232 4.14 -28.45 -29.92
C ASP A 232 3.43 -27.15 -29.48
N ASN A 233 3.95 -26.46 -28.45
CA ASN A 233 3.43 -25.18 -27.96
C ASN A 233 3.71 -24.00 -28.90
N ALA A 234 4.88 -23.87 -29.53
CA ALA A 234 5.08 -22.76 -30.50
C ALA A 234 4.48 -23.08 -31.86
N ASN A 235 4.52 -24.34 -32.27
CA ASN A 235 3.74 -24.79 -33.41
C ASN A 235 2.26 -24.46 -33.18
N TYR A 236 1.73 -24.48 -31.96
CA TYR A 236 0.36 -24.08 -31.68
C TYR A 236 0.01 -22.66 -32.21
N TYR A 237 0.84 -21.65 -31.89
CA TYR A 237 0.62 -20.24 -32.27
C TYR A 237 0.84 -19.93 -33.76
N ILE A 238 1.48 -20.83 -34.51
CA ILE A 238 1.97 -20.59 -35.88
C ILE A 238 1.41 -21.59 -36.89
N SER A 239 1.10 -22.83 -36.47
CA SER A 239 0.93 -23.99 -37.35
C SER A 239 -0.42 -24.06 -38.05
N ASN A 240 -1.31 -23.07 -37.87
CA ASN A 240 -2.61 -23.17 -38.50
C ASN A 240 -2.51 -22.91 -40.01
N LYS A 241 -2.55 -24.01 -40.77
CA LYS A 241 -2.79 -24.12 -42.22
C LYS A 241 -4.06 -23.38 -42.71
N SER A 242 -4.82 -22.73 -41.82
CA SER A 242 -6.11 -22.11 -42.09
C SER A 242 -6.13 -20.58 -42.10
N GLN A 243 -5.13 -19.88 -41.56
CA GLN A 243 -5.13 -18.41 -41.58
C GLN A 243 -4.49 -17.84 -42.84
N TYR A 244 -5.21 -18.00 -43.96
CA TYR A 244 -4.92 -17.53 -45.33
C TYR A 244 -4.13 -18.53 -46.19
N ARG A 245 -4.83 -19.11 -47.17
CA ARG A 245 -4.47 -20.27 -48.01
C ARG A 245 -3.24 -20.10 -48.92
N SER A 246 -2.37 -19.11 -48.72
CA SER A 246 -1.20 -18.88 -49.58
C SER A 246 0.11 -18.50 -48.87
N GLY A 247 0.13 -18.22 -47.56
CA GLY A 247 1.34 -17.77 -46.89
C GLY A 247 1.61 -18.49 -45.58
N LYS A 248 2.65 -19.33 -45.53
CA LYS A 248 3.37 -19.52 -44.26
C LYS A 248 3.73 -18.12 -43.75
N ILE A 249 3.59 -17.84 -42.45
CA ILE A 249 4.29 -16.71 -41.80
C ILE A 249 5.72 -16.75 -42.34
N CYS A 250 6.08 -15.76 -43.14
CA CYS A 250 7.38 -15.79 -43.78
C CYS A 250 8.43 -15.61 -42.69
N SER A 251 9.66 -16.06 -42.93
CA SER A 251 10.75 -15.87 -41.96
C SER A 251 10.92 -14.40 -41.55
N GLU A 252 10.52 -13.46 -42.41
CA GLU A 252 10.52 -12.02 -42.10
C GLU A 252 9.44 -11.63 -41.07
N ASP A 253 8.25 -12.21 -41.12
CA ASP A 253 7.18 -11.94 -40.15
C ASP A 253 7.53 -12.51 -38.77
N ALA A 254 8.14 -13.70 -38.72
CA ALA A 254 8.63 -14.28 -37.48
C ALA A 254 9.68 -13.38 -36.80
N ALA A 255 10.61 -12.81 -37.56
CA ALA A 255 11.59 -11.86 -37.05
C ALA A 255 10.94 -10.57 -36.53
N LEU A 256 9.85 -10.12 -37.17
CA LEU A 256 9.11 -8.94 -36.75
C LEU A 256 8.36 -9.19 -35.43
N TRP A 257 7.67 -10.32 -35.31
CA TRP A 257 6.97 -10.70 -34.07
C TRP A 257 7.92 -10.95 -32.91
N ARG A 258 9.11 -11.50 -33.17
CA ARG A 258 10.18 -11.60 -32.18
C ARG A 258 10.58 -10.24 -31.63
N LYS A 259 10.73 -9.23 -32.50
CA LYS A 259 11.01 -7.86 -32.05
C LYS A 259 9.86 -7.26 -31.25
N TYR A 260 8.63 -7.54 -31.66
CA TYR A 260 7.44 -6.89 -31.11
C TYR A 260 6.93 -7.52 -29.81
N ILE A 261 7.14 -8.82 -29.60
CA ILE A 261 6.62 -9.54 -28.43
C ILE A 261 7.76 -10.06 -27.55
N TYR A 262 8.69 -10.83 -28.11
CA TYR A 262 9.70 -11.52 -27.32
C TYR A 262 10.63 -10.55 -26.58
N TYR A 263 11.26 -9.59 -27.28
CA TYR A 263 12.18 -8.66 -26.62
C TYR A 263 11.50 -7.77 -25.57
N PRO A 264 10.33 -7.15 -25.83
CA PRO A 264 9.61 -6.41 -24.79
C PRO A 264 9.20 -7.27 -23.59
N THR A 265 8.83 -8.55 -23.83
CA THR A 265 8.48 -9.50 -22.77
C THR A 265 9.66 -9.73 -21.84
N VAL A 266 10.86 -10.01 -22.37
CA VAL A 266 12.06 -10.25 -21.56
C VAL A 266 12.47 -8.99 -20.79
N LEU A 267 12.45 -7.82 -21.44
CA LEU A 267 12.78 -6.56 -20.77
C LEU A 267 11.81 -6.28 -19.61
N THR A 268 10.51 -6.48 -19.85
CA THR A 268 9.48 -6.35 -18.81
C THR A 268 9.67 -7.38 -17.70
N PHE A 269 10.02 -8.62 -18.05
CA PHE A 269 10.31 -9.67 -17.08
C PHE A 269 11.47 -9.28 -16.17
N ALA A 270 12.56 -8.78 -16.75
CA ALA A 270 13.73 -8.31 -16.01
C ALA A 270 13.41 -7.06 -15.15
N GLU A 271 12.58 -6.13 -15.64
CA GLU A 271 12.07 -5.00 -14.82
C GLU A 271 11.33 -5.51 -13.58
N ILE A 272 10.43 -6.48 -13.74
CA ILE A 272 9.66 -7.06 -12.63
C ILE A 272 10.58 -7.79 -11.64
N LEU A 273 11.55 -8.56 -12.13
CA LEU A 273 12.54 -9.21 -11.28
C LEU A 273 13.39 -8.18 -10.51
N SER A 274 13.69 -7.03 -11.12
CA SER A 274 14.36 -5.90 -10.48
C SER A 274 13.52 -5.31 -9.35
N ASP A 275 12.23 -5.06 -9.59
CA ASP A 275 11.27 -4.60 -8.57
C ASP A 275 11.20 -5.58 -7.37
N LEU A 276 11.37 -6.88 -7.63
CA LEU A 276 11.42 -7.95 -6.63
C LEU A 276 12.80 -8.18 -5.98
N ASN A 277 13.84 -7.43 -6.38
CA ASN A 277 15.24 -7.60 -5.94
C ASN A 277 15.83 -9.01 -6.23
N ARG A 278 15.48 -9.63 -7.37
CA ARG A 278 15.96 -10.97 -7.78
C ARG A 278 17.13 -10.88 -8.76
N SER A 279 18.23 -10.27 -8.35
CA SER A 279 19.37 -9.92 -9.23
C SER A 279 19.98 -11.09 -10.01
N THR A 280 20.10 -12.29 -9.42
CA THR A 280 20.64 -13.48 -10.10
C THR A 280 19.76 -13.95 -11.25
N GLU A 281 18.45 -13.78 -11.13
CA GLU A 281 17.52 -14.16 -12.19
C GLU A 281 17.44 -13.11 -13.28
N ILE A 282 17.60 -11.83 -12.93
CA ILE A 282 17.78 -10.76 -13.92
C ILE A 282 19.00 -11.08 -14.78
N ILE A 283 20.10 -11.53 -14.17
CA ILE A 283 21.30 -11.97 -14.89
C ILE A 283 20.94 -13.12 -15.82
N GLY A 284 20.36 -14.21 -15.33
CA GLY A 284 19.95 -15.33 -16.20
C GLY A 284 19.05 -14.89 -17.37
N THR A 285 18.03 -14.08 -17.09
CA THR A 285 17.12 -13.54 -18.11
C THR A 285 17.82 -12.64 -19.13
N LEU A 286 18.87 -11.91 -18.73
CA LEU A 286 19.58 -10.97 -19.60
C LEU A 286 20.88 -11.53 -20.21
N ASP A 287 21.43 -12.64 -19.71
CA ASP A 287 22.76 -13.19 -20.07
C ASP A 287 22.72 -14.42 -20.96
N ASP A 288 21.55 -15.02 -21.22
CA ASP A 288 21.41 -15.96 -22.34
C ASP A 288 21.94 -15.28 -23.62
N ASP A 289 22.55 -16.03 -24.55
CA ASP A 289 23.36 -15.53 -25.68
C ASP A 289 22.57 -14.64 -26.68
N TRP A 290 22.39 -13.38 -26.31
CA TRP A 290 21.51 -12.42 -26.97
C TRP A 290 22.22 -11.63 -28.09
N HIS A 291 22.69 -12.32 -29.14
CA HIS A 291 23.61 -11.79 -30.18
C HIS A 291 23.06 -10.78 -31.20
N HIS A 292 21.84 -10.22 -31.04
CA HIS A 292 21.30 -9.24 -31.99
C HIS A 292 20.95 -7.89 -31.34
N GLU A 293 21.61 -6.83 -31.80
CA GLU A 293 21.66 -5.48 -31.23
C GLU A 293 20.53 -4.60 -31.77
N THR A 294 19.65 -4.12 -30.89
CA THR A 294 18.93 -2.86 -31.13
C THR A 294 19.44 -1.83 -30.10
N PRO A 295 19.61 -0.55 -30.48
CA PRO A 295 20.07 0.49 -29.54
C PRO A 295 19.19 0.62 -28.28
N TYR A 296 17.89 0.33 -28.43
CA TYR A 296 16.93 0.31 -27.32
C TYR A 296 17.25 -0.79 -26.30
N LYS A 297 17.56 -2.00 -26.79
CA LYS A 297 17.93 -3.15 -25.96
C LYS A 297 19.20 -2.87 -25.17
N ASP A 298 20.24 -2.32 -25.80
CA ASP A 298 21.51 -2.02 -25.10
C ASP A 298 21.32 -0.94 -24.04
N LYS A 299 20.53 0.10 -24.34
CA LYS A 299 20.19 1.15 -23.39
C LYS A 299 19.49 0.58 -22.16
N TRP A 300 18.50 -0.29 -22.33
CA TRP A 300 17.75 -0.89 -21.22
C TRP A 300 18.54 -1.95 -20.46
N ARG A 301 19.29 -2.82 -21.15
CA ARG A 301 20.19 -3.80 -20.52
C ARG A 301 21.20 -3.10 -19.61
N ASN A 302 21.76 -1.99 -20.05
CA ASN A 302 22.69 -1.19 -19.25
C ASN A 302 22.02 -0.53 -18.03
N VAL A 303 20.77 -0.05 -18.16
CA VAL A 303 20.02 0.50 -17.03
C VAL A 303 19.72 -0.59 -16.00
N LEU A 304 19.25 -1.76 -16.43
CA LEU A 304 18.89 -2.87 -15.55
C LEU A 304 20.12 -3.50 -14.88
N ARG A 305 21.25 -3.64 -15.61
CA ARG A 305 22.53 -4.08 -15.02
C ARG A 305 23.05 -3.09 -13.97
N ALA A 306 22.92 -1.78 -14.23
CA ALA A 306 23.29 -0.75 -13.27
C ALA A 306 22.40 -0.75 -12.02
N ASP A 307 21.08 -0.89 -12.18
CA ASP A 307 20.14 -1.00 -11.05
C ASP A 307 20.36 -2.29 -10.24
N ALA A 308 20.77 -3.38 -10.90
CA ALA A 308 21.17 -4.63 -10.24
C ALA A 308 22.57 -4.56 -9.57
N GLY A 309 23.31 -3.46 -9.73
CA GLY A 309 24.62 -3.25 -9.12
C GLY A 309 25.76 -4.05 -9.77
N ILE A 310 25.66 -4.33 -11.07
CA ILE A 310 26.63 -5.13 -11.83
C ILE A 310 27.64 -4.20 -12.51
N ASP A 311 28.92 -4.30 -12.14
CA ASP A 311 30.03 -3.59 -12.78
C ASP A 311 30.39 -4.30 -14.11
N GLY A 312 30.23 -3.60 -15.23
CA GLY A 312 30.12 -4.20 -16.57
C GLY A 312 31.37 -4.83 -17.18
N ASP A 313 32.54 -4.78 -16.54
CA ASP A 313 33.81 -5.26 -17.13
C ASP A 313 34.63 -6.18 -16.20
N ALA A 314 34.07 -6.64 -15.07
CA ALA A 314 34.83 -7.38 -14.06
C ALA A 314 34.89 -8.91 -14.27
N TRP A 315 34.43 -9.44 -15.41
CA TRP A 315 34.38 -10.89 -15.62
C TRP A 315 35.64 -11.50 -16.25
N ASP A 316 36.46 -10.71 -16.96
CA ASP A 316 37.60 -11.25 -17.73
C ASP A 316 39.01 -10.86 -17.23
N ALA A 317 39.18 -10.07 -16.17
CA ALA A 317 40.54 -9.77 -15.71
C ALA A 317 40.70 -9.50 -14.20
N CYS A 318 41.47 -10.41 -13.59
CA CYS A 318 42.34 -10.25 -12.42
C CYS A 318 41.76 -10.25 -11.00
N ASP A 319 42.33 -11.18 -10.27
CA ASP A 319 42.39 -11.33 -8.82
C ASP A 319 43.07 -10.13 -8.12
N ILE A 320 42.71 -9.93 -6.84
CA ILE A 320 43.39 -9.12 -5.80
C ILE A 320 43.05 -7.61 -5.68
N THR A 321 42.21 -7.35 -4.67
CA THR A 321 42.30 -6.28 -3.66
C THR A 321 43.18 -5.04 -3.95
N ALA A 322 42.59 -3.93 -4.43
CA ALA A 322 42.81 -2.55 -3.94
C ALA A 322 42.17 -1.47 -4.85
N SER A 323 41.48 -0.53 -4.19
CA SER A 323 41.38 0.91 -4.49
C SER A 323 40.20 1.50 -5.29
N CYS A 324 39.73 2.67 -4.78
CA CYS A 324 38.92 3.68 -5.47
C CYS A 324 39.64 4.30 -6.69
N ASP A 325 40.92 4.01 -6.94
CA ASP A 325 41.68 4.67 -8.00
C ASP A 325 41.25 4.21 -9.40
N CYS A 326 40.69 3.00 -9.55
CA CYS A 326 40.24 2.50 -10.85
C CYS A 326 39.09 3.32 -11.44
N ASN A 327 38.08 3.68 -10.65
CA ASN A 327 36.92 4.46 -11.11
C ASN A 327 37.29 5.90 -11.50
N ILE A 328 38.30 6.50 -10.84
CA ILE A 328 38.81 7.84 -11.16
C ILE A 328 39.75 7.80 -12.38
N LYS A 329 40.55 6.74 -12.53
CA LYS A 329 41.45 6.56 -13.66
C LYS A 329 40.69 6.24 -14.95
N TYR A 330 39.58 5.48 -14.85
CA TYR A 330 38.67 5.22 -15.96
C TYR A 330 37.96 6.51 -16.42
N CYS A 331 37.41 7.31 -15.50
CA CYS A 331 36.85 8.62 -15.81
C CYS A 331 37.86 9.59 -16.44
N LYS A 332 39.14 9.58 -16.02
CA LYS A 332 40.20 10.40 -16.63
C LYS A 332 40.60 9.93 -18.04
N THR A 333 40.44 8.64 -18.33
CA THR A 333 40.79 8.05 -19.63
C THR A 333 39.68 8.27 -20.65
N LEU A 334 38.41 8.11 -20.25
CA LEU A 334 37.22 8.40 -21.08
C LEU A 334 37.07 9.90 -21.44
N LEU A 335 37.57 10.80 -20.60
CA LEU A 335 37.43 12.25 -20.80
C LEU A 335 38.57 12.89 -21.60
N GLY A 336 39.51 12.11 -22.16
CA GLY A 336 40.61 12.62 -22.98
C GLY A 336 41.48 13.63 -22.24
N GLY A 337 42.58 13.15 -21.64
CA GLY A 337 43.47 13.91 -20.77
C GLY A 337 43.60 15.41 -21.07
N LYS A 338 43.33 16.24 -20.05
CA LYS A 338 43.65 17.67 -19.92
C LYS A 338 43.59 18.52 -21.21
N SER A 339 42.47 18.51 -21.94
CA SER A 339 42.07 19.69 -22.75
C SER A 339 40.59 19.75 -23.13
N ALA A 340 39.77 18.74 -22.81
CA ALA A 340 38.39 18.67 -23.27
C ALA A 340 37.38 19.58 -22.52
N PHE A 341 37.78 20.23 -21.41
CA PHE A 341 36.85 21.01 -20.57
C PHE A 341 36.60 22.46 -21.03
N ASP A 342 37.39 22.98 -21.96
CA ASP A 342 37.27 24.37 -22.45
C ASP A 342 36.39 24.50 -23.71
N ASP A 343 35.99 23.38 -24.35
CA ASP A 343 35.14 23.42 -25.52
C ASP A 343 33.65 23.40 -25.15
N LYS A 344 32.98 24.55 -25.35
CA LYS A 344 31.55 24.76 -25.15
C LYS A 344 30.69 23.73 -25.89
N LYS A 345 31.17 23.17 -27.00
CA LYS A 345 30.44 22.22 -27.85
C LYS A 345 30.22 20.85 -27.18
N TYR A 346 31.02 20.49 -26.17
CA TYR A 346 30.90 19.24 -25.42
C TYR A 346 30.03 19.35 -24.15
N ARG A 347 29.92 20.53 -23.52
CA ARG A 347 29.08 20.73 -22.33
C ARG A 347 27.59 20.57 -22.61
N ASP A 348 27.14 20.96 -23.79
CA ASP A 348 25.71 20.95 -24.14
C ASP A 348 25.20 19.57 -24.60
N LYS A 349 26.09 18.56 -24.72
CA LYS A 349 25.75 17.21 -25.22
C LYS A 349 25.81 16.10 -24.17
N VAL A 350 26.14 16.40 -22.92
CA VAL A 350 26.17 15.39 -21.85
C VAL A 350 24.73 15.08 -21.42
N PRO A 351 24.20 13.86 -21.63
CA PRO A 351 22.79 13.57 -21.37
C PRO A 351 22.45 13.71 -19.88
N ILE A 352 21.21 14.11 -19.59
CA ILE A 352 20.61 14.18 -18.24
C ILE A 352 20.79 12.86 -17.45
N LEU A 353 20.87 11.73 -18.14
CA LEU A 353 21.17 10.39 -17.58
C LEU A 353 22.59 10.27 -17.01
N TYR A 354 23.60 10.89 -17.62
CA TYR A 354 24.99 10.88 -17.11
C TYR A 354 25.14 11.66 -15.80
N GLN A 355 24.34 12.73 -15.64
CA GLN A 355 24.26 13.46 -14.37
C GLN A 355 23.53 12.67 -13.28
N LYS A 356 22.54 11.85 -13.63
CA LYS A 356 21.90 10.89 -12.71
C LYS A 356 22.88 9.79 -12.31
N TYR A 357 23.62 9.23 -13.26
CA TYR A 357 24.65 8.20 -13.05
C TYR A 357 25.70 8.62 -12.01
N CYS A 358 26.28 9.82 -12.16
CA CYS A 358 27.24 10.35 -11.19
C CYS A 358 26.63 10.57 -9.79
N SER A 359 25.33 10.87 -9.70
CA SER A 359 24.64 11.08 -8.42
C SER A 359 24.28 9.79 -7.69
N VAL A 360 24.13 8.68 -8.41
CA VAL A 360 23.85 7.35 -7.86
C VAL A 360 25.14 6.74 -7.29
N LEU A 361 26.24 6.81 -8.06
CA LEU A 361 27.58 6.38 -7.60
C LEU A 361 28.02 7.11 -6.33
N LEU A 362 27.83 8.44 -6.27
CA LEU A 362 28.17 9.23 -5.07
C LEU A 362 27.36 8.81 -3.83
N ARG A 363 26.10 8.39 -3.99
CA ARG A 363 25.26 7.94 -2.86
C ARG A 363 25.65 6.56 -2.38
N TYR A 364 26.04 5.68 -3.31
CA TYR A 364 26.43 4.31 -3.00
C TYR A 364 27.72 4.25 -2.16
N ASP A 365 28.76 4.97 -2.57
CA ASP A 365 30.06 4.96 -1.87
C ASP A 365 29.97 5.57 -0.46
N VAL A 366 29.17 6.64 -0.31
CA VAL A 366 28.94 7.29 1.00
C VAL A 366 28.19 6.36 1.96
N GLU A 367 27.17 5.65 1.49
CA GLU A 367 26.37 4.78 2.35
C GLU A 367 27.13 3.50 2.72
N LYS A 368 27.98 2.98 1.83
CA LYS A 368 28.90 1.86 2.11
C LYS A 368 29.91 2.24 3.21
N PHE A 369 30.48 3.44 3.15
CA PHE A 369 31.39 3.95 4.18
C PHE A 369 30.69 4.17 5.53
N ARG A 370 29.49 4.78 5.51
CA ARG A 370 28.65 4.99 6.71
C ARG A 370 28.36 3.67 7.44
N ARG A 371 28.00 2.61 6.70
CA ARG A 371 27.74 1.28 7.27
C ARG A 371 28.98 0.67 7.93
N SER A 372 30.16 0.82 7.31
CA SER A 372 31.44 0.35 7.87
C SER A 372 31.78 1.02 9.21
N ILE A 373 31.59 2.34 9.33
CA ILE A 373 31.82 3.08 10.59
C ILE A 373 30.82 2.68 11.67
N ILE A 374 29.52 2.59 11.34
CA ILE A 374 28.48 2.22 12.31
C ILE A 374 28.74 0.82 12.89
N CYS A 375 29.16 -0.13 12.05
CA CYS A 375 29.53 -1.47 12.47
C CYS A 375 30.70 -1.46 13.48
N LYS A 376 31.80 -0.78 13.16
CA LYS A 376 32.98 -0.68 14.04
C LYS A 376 32.67 0.02 15.38
N LEU A 377 31.83 1.05 15.37
CA LEU A 377 31.40 1.75 16.59
C LEU A 377 30.47 0.90 17.47
N ARG A 378 29.65 0.02 16.87
CA ARG A 378 28.79 -0.92 17.61
C ARG A 378 29.61 -1.99 18.31
N GLN A 379 30.60 -2.57 17.61
CA GLN A 379 31.54 -3.54 18.18
C GLN A 379 32.34 -2.94 19.36
N PHE A 380 32.68 -1.65 19.30
CA PHE A 380 33.33 -0.94 20.40
C PHE A 380 32.43 -0.80 21.63
N ARG A 381 31.16 -0.41 21.46
CA ARG A 381 30.19 -0.24 22.57
C ARG A 381 29.88 -1.55 23.28
N GLU A 382 29.69 -2.63 22.53
CA GLU A 382 29.46 -3.98 23.06
C GLU A 382 30.61 -4.45 23.95
N LYS A 383 31.85 -4.24 23.50
CA LYS A 383 33.06 -4.64 24.27
C LYS A 383 33.29 -3.73 25.48
N ALA A 384 32.97 -2.44 25.41
CA ALA A 384 33.02 -1.53 26.56
C ALA A 384 32.01 -1.91 27.65
N LYS A 385 30.79 -2.34 27.27
CA LYS A 385 29.79 -2.88 28.22
C LYS A 385 30.28 -4.13 28.95
N LYS A 386 30.97 -5.05 28.25
CA LYS A 386 31.56 -6.25 28.85
C LYS A 386 32.66 -5.92 29.88
N ILE A 387 33.41 -4.85 29.65
CA ILE A 387 34.42 -4.33 30.62
C ILE A 387 33.73 -3.73 31.86
N GLU A 388 32.65 -2.99 31.68
CA GLU A 388 31.87 -2.38 32.77
C GLU A 388 31.18 -3.45 33.66
N GLN A 389 30.86 -4.61 33.09
CA GLN A 389 30.26 -5.76 33.78
C GLN A 389 31.27 -6.67 34.51
N GLY A 390 32.54 -6.29 34.59
CA GLY A 390 33.50 -6.91 35.52
C GLY A 390 34.18 -8.20 35.05
N SER A 391 34.09 -8.61 33.78
CA SER A 391 34.88 -9.75 33.27
C SER A 391 36.32 -9.31 32.92
N ILE A 392 37.20 -9.15 33.91
CA ILE A 392 38.59 -8.76 33.69
C ILE A 392 39.52 -9.85 34.20
N GLU A 393 39.84 -10.82 33.34
CA GLU A 393 41.08 -11.61 33.50
C GLU A 393 41.96 -11.68 32.23
N THR A 394 41.50 -11.21 31.06
CA THR A 394 42.27 -11.41 29.81
C THR A 394 42.36 -10.20 28.88
N PHE A 395 42.13 -8.98 29.34
CA PHE A 395 42.26 -7.81 28.45
C PHE A 395 43.70 -7.30 28.35
N ARG A 396 44.38 -7.58 27.23
CA ARG A 396 45.68 -6.96 26.90
C ARG A 396 45.41 -5.56 26.37
N GLY A 397 45.79 -4.50 27.10
CA GLY A 397 45.55 -3.11 26.67
C GLY A 397 46.19 -2.70 25.33
N GLN A 398 47.04 -3.55 24.75
CA GLN A 398 47.53 -3.40 23.38
C GLN A 398 46.41 -3.51 22.33
N ASP A 399 45.43 -4.41 22.52
CA ASP A 399 44.29 -4.57 21.60
C ASP A 399 43.41 -3.32 21.51
N LEU A 400 43.29 -2.57 22.61
CA LEU A 400 42.57 -1.31 22.65
C LEU A 400 43.33 -0.24 21.86
N LEU A 401 44.65 -0.19 22.05
CA LEU A 401 45.53 0.77 21.39
C LEU A 401 45.54 0.55 19.88
N ASP A 402 45.61 -0.70 19.43
CA ASP A 402 45.66 -1.10 18.02
C ASP A 402 44.32 -0.82 17.30
N LYS A 403 43.19 -0.99 17.98
CA LYS A 403 41.88 -0.62 17.42
C LYS A 403 41.69 0.90 17.31
N ILE A 404 42.27 1.67 18.21
CA ILE A 404 42.26 3.15 18.12
C ILE A 404 43.17 3.62 16.97
N ILE A 405 44.31 2.95 16.74
CA ILE A 405 45.17 3.21 15.56
C ILE A 405 44.36 2.96 14.28
N SER A 406 43.62 1.84 14.18
CA SER A 406 42.78 1.55 13.03
C SER A 406 41.70 2.61 12.74
N ILE A 407 41.17 3.27 13.78
CA ILE A 407 40.22 4.37 13.64
C ILE A 407 40.91 5.65 13.13
N GLU A 408 42.13 5.93 13.58
CA GLU A 408 42.95 7.08 13.14
C GLU A 408 43.37 6.93 11.65
N ASP A 409 43.75 5.72 11.24
CA ASP A 409 44.07 5.39 9.85
C ASP A 409 42.84 5.52 8.94
N ALA A 410 41.67 5.04 9.40
CA ALA A 410 40.42 5.20 8.67
C ALA A 410 40.00 6.69 8.56
N SER A 411 40.25 7.49 9.60
CA SER A 411 39.97 8.92 9.58
C SER A 411 40.89 9.68 8.62
N SER A 412 42.16 9.28 8.53
CA SER A 412 43.14 9.89 7.63
C SER A 412 42.86 9.54 6.18
N LYS A 413 42.50 8.27 5.89
CA LYS A 413 42.04 7.86 4.54
C LYS A 413 40.78 8.61 4.11
N PHE A 414 39.80 8.73 5.00
CA PHE A 414 38.57 9.47 4.69
C PHE A 414 38.81 10.98 4.49
N LYS A 415 39.78 11.58 5.18
CA LYS A 415 40.20 12.96 4.91
C LYS A 415 40.64 13.11 3.46
N THR A 416 41.48 12.20 2.96
CA THR A 416 41.94 12.19 1.57
C THR A 416 40.79 11.98 0.58
N ASP A 417 39.88 11.05 0.88
CA ASP A 417 38.70 10.80 0.04
C ASP A 417 37.74 12.00 0.03
N PHE A 418 37.57 12.68 1.17
CA PHE A 418 36.75 13.89 1.30
C PHE A 418 37.37 15.10 0.60
N GLU A 419 38.69 15.29 0.68
CA GLU A 419 39.42 16.31 -0.08
C GLU A 419 39.28 16.08 -1.59
N THR A 420 39.31 14.81 -2.03
CA THR A 420 39.08 14.42 -3.44
C THR A 420 37.64 14.68 -3.88
N LEU A 421 36.65 14.33 -3.04
CA LEU A 421 35.23 14.65 -3.27
C LEU A 421 34.98 16.16 -3.34
N LEU A 422 35.68 16.96 -2.53
CA LEU A 422 35.62 18.42 -2.57
C LEU A 422 36.23 18.98 -3.85
N GLU A 423 37.33 18.43 -4.36
CA GLU A 423 37.87 18.81 -5.67
C GLU A 423 36.92 18.42 -6.81
N LEU A 424 36.28 17.26 -6.73
CA LEU A 424 35.25 16.84 -7.68
C LEU A 424 34.03 17.76 -7.64
N ALA A 425 33.58 18.13 -6.43
CA ALA A 425 32.49 19.07 -6.23
C ALA A 425 32.84 20.47 -6.76
N ARG A 426 34.09 20.93 -6.61
CA ARG A 426 34.59 22.17 -7.23
C ARG A 426 34.56 22.10 -8.75
N ALA A 427 35.01 20.98 -9.33
CA ALA A 427 34.98 20.78 -10.78
C ALA A 427 33.55 20.75 -11.34
N ILE A 428 32.61 20.15 -10.61
CA ILE A 428 31.18 20.11 -10.97
C ILE A 428 30.50 21.47 -10.71
N SER A 429 30.99 22.25 -9.75
CA SER A 429 30.42 23.56 -9.40
C SER A 429 30.69 24.67 -10.42
N GLY A 430 31.43 24.42 -11.51
CA GLY A 430 31.52 25.36 -12.63
C GLY A 430 30.18 25.73 -13.27
N ASP A 431 29.08 25.04 -12.92
CA ASP A 431 27.72 25.31 -13.35
C ASP A 431 26.80 25.67 -12.15
N MET A 432 27.01 26.87 -11.58
CA MET A 432 26.42 27.33 -10.30
C MET A 432 24.97 27.84 -10.43
N LYS A 433 24.01 26.95 -10.70
CA LYS A 433 22.57 27.23 -10.48
C LYS A 433 21.88 26.33 -9.44
N ASN A 434 22.57 25.32 -8.91
CA ASN A 434 21.89 24.27 -8.13
C ASN A 434 22.24 24.33 -6.63
N SER A 435 21.46 25.12 -5.87
CA SER A 435 21.57 25.26 -4.40
C SER A 435 21.43 23.93 -3.65
N ASP A 436 20.73 22.94 -4.22
CA ASP A 436 20.56 21.63 -3.61
C ASP A 436 21.84 20.79 -3.60
N LYS A 437 22.79 21.02 -4.52
CA LYS A 437 24.08 20.33 -4.52
C LYS A 437 25.00 20.85 -3.42
N ILE A 438 25.03 22.16 -3.21
CA ILE A 438 25.76 22.81 -2.09
C ILE A 438 25.18 22.35 -0.76
N LYS A 439 23.84 22.24 -0.67
CA LYS A 439 23.14 21.71 0.50
C LYS A 439 23.53 20.26 0.81
N GLN A 440 23.67 19.40 -0.19
CA GLN A 440 24.08 18.00 0.02
C GLN A 440 25.52 17.90 0.53
N VAL A 441 26.45 18.69 -0.02
CA VAL A 441 27.85 18.75 0.48
C VAL A 441 27.90 19.25 1.92
N TYR A 442 27.06 20.23 2.28
CA TYR A 442 26.97 20.74 3.65
C TYR A 442 26.38 19.71 4.64
N LEU A 443 25.34 18.97 4.23
CA LEU A 443 24.76 17.90 5.06
C LEU A 443 25.77 16.77 5.32
N LEU A 444 26.54 16.37 4.29
CA LEU A 444 27.62 15.38 4.44
C LEU A 444 28.70 15.84 5.42
N TRP A 445 28.98 17.15 5.45
CA TRP A 445 29.91 17.72 6.42
C TRP A 445 29.38 17.68 7.86
N LEU A 446 28.09 17.96 8.07
CA LEU A 446 27.47 17.88 9.40
C LEU A 446 27.51 16.43 9.94
N ASP A 447 27.27 15.45 9.09
CA ASP A 447 27.36 14.03 9.46
C ASP A 447 28.79 13.62 9.84
N TYR A 448 29.79 14.11 9.10
CA TYR A 448 31.21 13.91 9.44
C TYR A 448 31.58 14.57 10.79
N TYR A 449 31.08 15.78 11.03
CA TYR A 449 31.32 16.51 12.27
C TYR A 449 30.70 15.79 13.49
N ASP A 450 29.48 15.29 13.36
CA ASP A 450 28.83 14.49 14.41
C ASP A 450 29.59 13.19 14.69
N ALA A 451 30.09 12.50 13.65
CA ALA A 451 30.91 11.31 13.81
C ALA A 451 32.21 11.59 14.59
N LEU A 452 32.94 12.67 14.26
CA LEU A 452 34.15 13.07 14.99
C LEU A 452 33.86 13.41 16.46
N ASN A 453 32.74 14.08 16.76
CA ASN A 453 32.36 14.39 18.13
C ASN A 453 32.04 13.13 18.95
N LYS A 454 31.37 12.15 18.33
CA LYS A 454 31.11 10.85 18.96
C LYS A 454 32.39 10.06 19.25
N ILE A 455 33.38 10.13 18.35
CA ILE A 455 34.71 9.54 18.57
C ILE A 455 35.40 10.23 19.74
N ARG A 456 35.42 11.58 19.76
CA ARG A 456 36.02 12.35 20.85
C ARG A 456 35.37 12.05 22.21
N GLN A 457 34.04 11.94 22.26
CA GLN A 457 33.33 11.59 23.49
C GLN A 457 33.66 10.16 23.94
N SER A 458 33.83 9.23 22.99
CA SER A 458 34.21 7.85 23.30
C SER A 458 35.64 7.77 23.87
N ILE A 459 36.58 8.57 23.36
CA ILE A 459 37.94 8.68 23.90
C ILE A 459 37.92 9.27 25.31
N LYS A 460 37.11 10.31 25.57
CA LYS A 460 36.94 10.86 26.93
C LYS A 460 36.40 9.82 27.91
N ASN A 461 35.36 9.09 27.51
CA ASN A 461 34.79 8.03 28.35
C ASN A 461 35.83 6.93 28.64
N ALA A 462 36.69 6.59 27.66
CA ALA A 462 37.77 5.62 27.86
C ALA A 462 38.82 6.13 28.86
N ILE A 463 39.19 7.42 28.80
CA ILE A 463 40.09 8.05 29.78
C ILE A 463 39.47 8.03 31.18
N ASP A 464 38.18 8.36 31.31
CA ASP A 464 37.47 8.32 32.60
C ASP A 464 37.40 6.90 33.19
N ILE A 465 37.28 5.87 32.35
CA ILE A 465 37.33 4.47 32.79
C ILE A 465 38.73 4.12 33.28
N ILE A 466 39.77 4.50 32.55
CA ILE A 466 41.17 4.27 32.92
C ILE A 466 41.50 4.94 34.26
N ASP A 467 40.98 6.14 34.50
CA ASP A 467 41.17 6.91 35.74
C ASP A 467 40.48 6.28 36.96
N LYS A 468 39.43 5.48 36.73
CA LYS A 468 38.69 4.78 37.79
C LYS A 468 39.30 3.42 38.16
N LEU A 469 40.20 2.88 37.35
CA LEU A 469 40.91 1.65 37.69
C LEU A 469 41.83 1.90 38.90
N LYS A 470 41.80 1.03 39.90
CA LYS A 470 42.74 1.02 41.03
C LYS A 470 43.90 0.07 40.72
N PRO A 471 44.98 0.51 40.05
CA PRO A 471 46.08 -0.36 39.68
C PRO A 471 46.80 -0.92 40.91
N SER A 472 47.16 -2.20 40.84
CA SER A 472 48.27 -2.75 41.63
C SER A 472 49.56 -2.00 41.32
N ASP A 473 50.52 -1.95 42.25
CA ASP A 473 51.77 -1.17 42.08
C ASP A 473 52.56 -1.53 40.81
N LYS A 474 52.43 -2.76 40.28
CA LYS A 474 53.08 -3.19 39.03
C LYS A 474 52.39 -2.70 37.73
N SER A 475 51.19 -2.14 37.82
CA SER A 475 50.38 -1.73 36.65
C SER A 475 50.21 -0.21 36.51
N LYS A 476 50.63 0.58 37.51
CA LYS A 476 50.51 2.05 37.53
C LYS A 476 51.18 2.71 36.32
N ASP A 477 52.39 2.29 35.96
CA ASP A 477 53.13 2.90 34.85
C ASP A 477 52.52 2.59 33.48
N LYS A 478 51.94 1.39 33.30
CA LYS A 478 51.25 1.02 32.06
C LYS A 478 49.94 1.77 31.88
N ILE A 479 49.14 1.89 32.94
CA ILE A 479 47.89 2.66 32.93
C ILE A 479 48.18 4.14 32.64
N LYS A 480 49.22 4.72 33.27
CA LYS A 480 49.66 6.08 32.99
C LYS A 480 50.07 6.27 31.53
N THR A 481 50.85 5.33 30.98
CA THR A 481 51.27 5.35 29.57
C THR A 481 50.08 5.31 28.61
N TRP A 482 49.07 4.46 28.87
CA TRP A 482 47.86 4.40 28.05
C TRP A 482 47.03 5.67 28.13
N ARG A 483 46.88 6.23 29.34
CA ARG A 483 46.21 7.52 29.55
C ARG A 483 46.89 8.62 28.75
N ASP A 484 48.22 8.73 28.84
CA ASP A 484 48.99 9.76 28.16
C ASP A 484 48.93 9.60 26.63
N GLN A 485 48.93 8.37 26.12
CA GLN A 485 48.75 8.08 24.69
C GLN A 485 47.35 8.44 24.18
N LEU A 486 46.30 8.13 24.94
CA LEU A 486 44.92 8.50 24.61
C LEU A 486 44.70 10.01 24.64
N ASP A 487 45.27 10.69 25.63
CA ASP A 487 45.18 12.15 25.75
C ASP A 487 45.95 12.85 24.63
N ALA A 488 47.16 12.38 24.29
CA ALA A 488 47.92 12.87 23.15
C ALA A 488 47.19 12.66 21.81
N ARG A 489 46.49 11.54 21.63
CA ARG A 489 45.67 11.27 20.43
C ARG A 489 44.39 12.09 20.40
N ALA A 490 43.71 12.27 21.54
CA ALA A 490 42.58 13.19 21.66
C ALA A 490 42.98 14.63 21.27
N LYS A 491 44.20 15.04 21.61
CA LYS A 491 44.81 16.32 21.21
C LYS A 491 45.26 16.37 19.74
N LYS A 492 45.54 15.25 19.08
CA LYS A 492 45.82 15.23 17.62
C LYS A 492 44.55 15.36 16.78
N ILE A 493 43.40 14.94 17.31
CA ILE A 493 42.06 15.25 16.78
C ILE A 493 41.71 16.72 17.15
N ASP A 494 42.67 17.66 17.00
CA ASP A 494 42.46 19.09 17.24
C ASP A 494 41.90 19.77 15.99
N TRP A 495 40.63 20.12 16.13
CA TRP A 495 39.76 20.76 15.16
C TRP A 495 40.25 22.13 14.67
N LYS A 496 41.15 22.81 15.39
CA LYS A 496 41.60 24.17 15.02
C LYS A 496 42.24 24.23 13.62
N ASN A 497 42.98 23.19 13.23
CA ASN A 497 43.60 23.13 11.90
C ASN A 497 42.56 22.89 10.79
N HIS A 498 41.56 22.03 11.02
CA HIS A 498 40.49 21.75 10.07
C HIS A 498 39.50 22.90 9.90
N LYS A 499 39.25 23.67 10.97
CA LYS A 499 38.41 24.87 10.95
C LYS A 499 38.92 25.89 9.95
N SER A 500 40.22 26.19 9.99
CA SER A 500 40.82 27.24 9.15
C SER A 500 40.75 26.92 7.65
N THR A 501 41.03 25.67 7.28
CA THR A 501 40.96 25.20 5.89
C THR A 501 39.54 25.30 5.35
N ILE A 502 38.54 24.88 6.12
CA ILE A 502 37.14 24.90 5.69
C ILE A 502 36.58 26.32 5.65
N GLN A 503 36.94 27.17 6.61
CA GLN A 503 36.60 28.59 6.61
C GLN A 503 37.16 29.28 5.36
N ASN A 504 38.41 28.97 4.98
CA ASN A 504 39.03 29.50 3.78
C ASN A 504 38.35 29.02 2.48
N ILE A 505 37.90 27.76 2.44
CA ILE A 505 37.17 27.19 1.29
C ILE A 505 35.80 27.83 1.14
N PHE A 506 35.03 27.95 2.23
CA PHE A 506 33.73 28.64 2.24
C PHE A 506 33.90 30.10 1.82
N ASN A 507 34.89 30.80 2.38
CA ASN A 507 35.20 32.17 2.00
C ASN A 507 35.61 32.31 0.52
N SER A 508 36.28 31.30 -0.05
CA SER A 508 36.65 31.28 -1.47
C SER A 508 35.44 31.06 -2.38
N CYS A 509 34.57 30.09 -2.07
CA CYS A 509 33.32 29.84 -2.80
C CYS A 509 32.37 31.06 -2.76
N PHE A 510 32.35 31.81 -1.65
CA PHE A 510 31.58 33.04 -1.54
C PHE A 510 32.25 34.26 -2.20
N LYS A 511 33.59 34.33 -2.25
CA LYS A 511 34.31 35.38 -2.97
C LYS A 511 34.08 35.33 -4.48
N GLU A 512 33.97 34.15 -5.09
CA GLU A 512 33.64 34.00 -6.52
C GLU A 512 32.21 34.44 -6.85
N ASN A 513 31.30 34.40 -5.87
CA ASN A 513 29.91 34.85 -6.01
C ASN A 513 29.74 36.39 -5.98
N ARG A 514 30.79 37.17 -5.66
CA ARG A 514 30.77 38.66 -5.65
C ARG A 514 30.49 39.28 -7.03
N ARG A 515 30.54 38.53 -8.12
CA ARG A 515 30.30 39.04 -9.48
C ARG A 515 28.81 39.15 -9.85
N LEU A 516 27.90 38.76 -8.98
CA LEU A 516 26.45 38.90 -9.20
C LEU A 516 25.89 39.88 -8.17
N GLN A 517 25.76 41.14 -8.58
CA GLN A 517 25.10 42.20 -7.82
C GLN A 517 23.61 41.89 -7.70
N ASP A 518 23.17 41.29 -6.59
CA ASP A 518 22.06 41.80 -5.78
C ASP A 518 21.89 40.97 -4.48
N LYS A 519 21.56 41.65 -3.38
CA LYS A 519 21.17 41.16 -2.03
C LYS A 519 22.25 41.02 -0.94
N GLU A 520 22.73 42.17 -0.46
CA GLU A 520 23.40 42.34 0.84
C GLU A 520 22.53 41.87 2.04
N SER A 521 21.20 41.97 1.94
CA SER A 521 20.26 41.58 3.02
C SER A 521 20.34 40.10 3.43
N ARG A 522 20.64 39.19 2.49
CA ARG A 522 20.74 37.75 2.80
C ARG A 522 22.07 37.40 3.45
N GLN A 523 23.09 38.21 3.21
CA GLN A 523 24.43 38.02 3.75
C GLN A 523 24.48 38.45 5.23
N GLU A 524 23.86 39.57 5.60
CA GLU A 524 23.78 40.00 7.01
C GLU A 524 22.98 39.02 7.87
N THR A 525 21.85 38.50 7.37
CA THR A 525 21.05 37.53 8.12
C THR A 525 21.81 36.20 8.32
N PHE A 526 22.55 35.75 7.31
CA PHE A 526 23.31 34.50 7.39
C PHE A 526 24.62 34.63 8.18
N LEU A 527 25.33 35.76 8.07
CA LEU A 527 26.52 36.05 8.87
C LEU A 527 26.17 36.30 10.34
N GLY A 528 25.05 36.98 10.62
CA GLY A 528 24.53 37.11 11.98
C GLY A 528 24.17 35.76 12.60
N LEU A 529 23.55 34.86 11.84
CA LEU A 529 23.25 33.49 12.29
C LEU A 529 24.53 32.68 12.57
N LEU A 530 25.58 32.84 11.76
CA LEU A 530 26.87 32.19 11.98
C LEU A 530 27.60 32.74 13.23
N GLU A 531 27.43 34.03 13.54
CA GLU A 531 27.95 34.64 14.76
C GLU A 531 27.18 34.16 16.01
N ASP A 532 25.87 34.01 15.92
CA ASP A 532 25.01 33.51 16.99
C ASP A 532 25.18 32.01 17.26
N ILE A 533 25.39 31.22 16.20
CA ILE A 533 25.79 29.81 16.29
C ILE A 533 27.18 29.71 16.94
N ASN A 534 28.13 30.56 16.55
CA ASN A 534 29.47 30.59 17.16
C ASN A 534 29.43 30.95 18.65
N LYS A 535 28.60 31.90 19.07
CA LYS A 535 28.43 32.28 20.49
C LYS A 535 27.73 31.20 21.33
N SER A 536 26.92 30.35 20.69
CA SER A 536 26.12 29.32 21.37
C SER A 536 26.82 27.96 21.48
N ILE A 537 27.92 27.74 20.76
CA ILE A 537 28.68 26.47 20.76
C ILE A 537 29.41 26.20 22.09
N ASP A 538 29.57 27.20 22.95
CA ASP A 538 30.14 27.03 24.31
C ASP A 538 29.09 26.72 25.41
N ASN A 539 27.80 26.58 25.10
CA ASN A 539 26.78 26.19 26.10
C ASN A 539 25.71 25.26 25.52
N GLN A 540 25.25 24.28 26.32
CA GLN A 540 24.27 23.23 25.95
C GLN A 540 22.88 23.76 25.54
N LYS A 541 22.76 24.46 24.41
CA LYS A 541 21.49 24.97 23.83
C LYS A 541 21.31 24.62 22.35
N TYR A 542 21.88 23.49 21.92
CA TYR A 542 21.96 23.07 20.52
C TYR A 542 20.59 22.79 19.85
N LYS A 543 19.62 22.20 20.58
CA LYS A 543 18.33 21.75 19.99
C LYS A 543 17.35 22.86 19.59
N LYS A 544 17.42 24.04 20.22
CA LYS A 544 16.49 25.15 19.91
C LYS A 544 16.94 25.93 18.67
N LEU A 545 18.25 26.11 18.51
CA LEU A 545 18.86 26.80 17.35
C LEU A 545 18.80 25.96 16.07
N GLU A 546 18.91 24.63 16.17
CA GLU A 546 18.68 23.72 15.05
C GLU A 546 17.25 23.87 14.49
N MET A 547 16.26 23.97 15.39
CA MET A 547 14.86 24.22 15.05
C MET A 547 14.61 25.61 14.46
N ASP A 548 15.31 26.66 14.92
CA ASP A 548 15.11 28.02 14.42
C ASP A 548 15.85 28.27 13.08
N ALA A 549 17.00 27.64 12.85
CA ALA A 549 17.67 27.60 11.54
C ALA A 549 16.86 26.81 10.50
N LEU A 550 16.20 25.72 10.91
CA LEU A 550 15.25 24.99 10.08
C LEU A 550 14.00 25.82 9.76
N LYS A 551 13.49 26.65 10.69
CA LYS A 551 12.29 27.48 10.44
C LYS A 551 12.48 28.55 9.37
N ILE A 552 13.67 29.13 9.22
CA ILE A 552 13.94 30.15 8.19
C ILE A 552 14.15 29.51 6.81
N VAL A 553 14.65 28.26 6.74
CA VAL A 553 14.90 27.53 5.48
C VAL A 553 13.69 26.71 5.01
N VAL A 554 12.72 26.42 5.89
CA VAL A 554 11.53 25.60 5.59
C VAL A 554 10.33 26.43 5.08
N TYR A 555 10.38 27.76 5.12
CA TYR A 555 9.36 28.59 4.45
C TYR A 555 9.74 28.92 2.99
N ASP A 556 9.96 27.88 2.18
CA ASP A 556 9.64 27.96 0.76
C ASP A 556 8.30 27.23 0.53
N PRO A 557 7.20 27.96 0.30
CA PRO A 557 5.88 27.37 0.05
C PRO A 557 5.88 26.30 -1.05
N LYS A 558 6.80 26.38 -2.03
CA LYS A 558 6.88 25.43 -3.14
C LYS A 558 7.50 24.08 -2.74
N THR A 559 8.43 24.07 -1.79
CA THR A 559 9.06 22.85 -1.29
C THR A 559 8.12 22.05 -0.38
N LEU A 560 7.20 22.72 0.33
CA LEU A 560 6.17 22.08 1.16
C LEU A 560 5.08 21.39 0.32
N GLU A 561 4.66 22.00 -0.80
CA GLU A 561 3.76 21.35 -1.76
C GLU A 561 4.39 20.14 -2.44
N TRP A 562 5.66 20.24 -2.86
CA TRP A 562 6.38 19.13 -3.48
C TRP A 562 6.57 17.93 -2.52
N ARG A 563 6.83 18.19 -1.22
CA ARG A 563 6.96 17.13 -0.21
C ARG A 563 5.62 16.50 0.16
N LYS A 564 4.52 17.27 0.22
CA LYS A 564 3.15 16.73 0.36
C LYS A 564 2.79 15.82 -0.81
N ALA A 565 3.11 16.21 -2.04
CA ALA A 565 2.85 15.41 -3.24
C ALA A 565 3.69 14.11 -3.29
N LYS A 566 4.92 14.14 -2.76
CA LYS A 566 5.80 12.95 -2.71
C LYS A 566 5.45 11.97 -1.59
N TYR A 567 4.94 12.45 -0.46
CA TYR A 567 4.51 11.61 0.67
C TYR A 567 3.15 10.94 0.37
N GLN A 568 2.24 11.65 -0.32
CA GLN A 568 0.99 11.08 -0.84
C GLN A 568 1.22 9.96 -1.88
N ARG A 569 2.33 10.01 -2.64
CA ARG A 569 2.68 8.96 -3.61
C ARG A 569 3.23 7.67 -2.99
N ARG A 570 3.69 7.69 -1.74
CA ARG A 570 4.30 6.51 -1.09
C ARG A 570 3.32 5.70 -0.24
N LEU A 571 2.13 6.23 0.04
CA LEU A 571 1.11 5.56 0.86
C LEU A 571 0.11 4.73 0.02
N GLN A 572 0.28 4.61 -1.30
CA GLN A 572 -0.63 3.89 -2.20
C GLN A 572 -0.13 2.51 -2.67
N VAL A 573 0.94 1.95 -2.08
CA VAL A 573 1.42 0.60 -2.46
C VAL A 573 1.65 -0.25 -1.22
N LEU A 574 0.56 -0.68 -0.61
CA LEU A 574 0.37 -1.85 0.27
C LEU A 574 -1.16 -1.84 0.51
N ASP A 575 -1.96 -2.87 0.26
CA ASP A 575 -1.82 -4.33 0.28
C ASP A 575 -3.19 -4.82 -0.33
N PRO A 576 -3.85 -5.94 0.02
CA PRO A 576 -3.45 -7.32 0.24
C PRO A 576 -4.32 -8.31 -0.57
N ASN A 577 -3.64 -9.38 -0.97
CA ASN A 577 -4.13 -10.75 -0.96
C ASN A 577 -4.93 -11.29 -2.16
N ILE A 578 -4.35 -12.21 -2.93
CA ILE A 578 -3.94 -13.55 -2.44
C ILE A 578 -5.14 -14.21 -1.78
N SER A 579 -6.13 -14.58 -2.59
CA SER A 579 -7.18 -15.50 -2.16
C SER A 579 -7.54 -16.50 -3.26
N ASP A 580 -7.40 -16.13 -4.53
CA ASP A 580 -7.84 -16.99 -5.64
C ASP A 580 -6.79 -17.99 -6.16
N LEU A 581 -5.53 -17.90 -5.71
CA LEU A 581 -4.47 -18.85 -6.11
C LEU A 581 -4.49 -20.18 -5.33
N LEU A 582 -5.32 -20.29 -4.28
CA LEU A 582 -5.36 -21.46 -3.41
C LEU A 582 -6.31 -22.58 -3.90
N TYR A 583 -7.03 -22.39 -5.02
CA TYR A 583 -8.07 -23.32 -5.44
C TYR A 583 -7.80 -24.14 -6.71
N ARG A 584 -6.58 -24.11 -7.27
CA ARG A 584 -6.22 -24.97 -8.42
C ARG A 584 -4.81 -25.57 -8.29
N LEU A 585 -4.67 -26.57 -7.42
CA LEU A 585 -3.54 -27.51 -7.47
C LEU A 585 -4.03 -28.89 -7.93
N PRO A 586 -3.65 -29.37 -9.13
CA PRO A 586 -3.80 -30.76 -9.51
C PRO A 586 -2.70 -31.62 -8.87
N LYS A 587 -3.12 -32.66 -8.15
CA LYS A 587 -2.53 -34.01 -8.04
C LYS A 587 -1.08 -34.26 -8.56
N THR A 588 -0.08 -33.52 -8.09
CA THR A 588 1.36 -33.91 -8.25
C THR A 588 2.23 -33.60 -7.02
N CYS A 589 1.65 -33.13 -5.91
CA CYS A 589 2.40 -32.87 -4.67
C CYS A 589 2.94 -34.11 -3.94
N SER A 590 2.68 -35.33 -4.41
CA SER A 590 3.28 -36.53 -3.81
C SER A 590 4.77 -36.69 -4.17
N GLU A 591 5.24 -36.10 -5.28
CA GLU A 591 6.61 -36.31 -5.76
C GLU A 591 7.58 -35.23 -5.24
N LYS A 592 7.12 -33.99 -5.03
CA LYS A 592 7.96 -32.89 -4.48
C LYS A 592 8.03 -32.84 -2.95
N VAL A 593 7.13 -33.50 -2.23
CA VAL A 593 7.24 -33.64 -0.77
C VAL A 593 8.35 -34.61 -0.38
N ILE A 594 8.75 -35.52 -1.29
CA ILE A 594 9.87 -36.43 -1.08
C ILE A 594 11.21 -35.65 -1.07
N GLU A 595 11.42 -34.72 -2.00
CA GLU A 595 12.61 -33.85 -2.03
C GLU A 595 12.75 -32.95 -0.78
N PHE A 596 11.64 -32.45 -0.21
CA PHE A 596 11.71 -31.65 1.02
C PHE A 596 11.93 -32.50 2.28
N SER A 597 11.54 -33.77 2.25
CA SER A 597 11.80 -34.72 3.34
C SER A 597 13.25 -35.25 3.34
N GLU A 598 13.92 -35.25 2.18
CA GLU A 598 15.32 -35.67 2.04
C GLU A 598 16.31 -34.64 2.60
N ILE A 599 15.93 -33.36 2.71
CA ILE A 599 16.78 -32.31 3.32
C ILE A 599 16.80 -32.39 4.87
N VAL A 600 15.97 -33.25 5.49
CA VAL A 600 15.91 -33.42 6.96
C VAL A 600 16.41 -34.80 7.45
N TYR A 601 16.82 -35.70 6.55
CA TYR A 601 17.55 -36.91 6.94
C TYR A 601 19.03 -36.77 6.59
N CYS A 602 19.81 -36.26 7.55
CA CYS A 602 21.24 -36.48 7.56
C CYS A 602 21.47 -37.98 7.79
N ASP A 603 21.88 -38.65 6.71
CA ASP A 603 22.13 -40.07 6.68
C ASP A 603 23.24 -40.42 7.68
N LYS A 604 22.97 -41.44 8.49
CA LYS A 604 23.93 -42.02 9.41
C LYS A 604 24.81 -42.96 8.59
N ASP A 605 25.87 -42.48 7.92
CA ASP A 605 26.94 -43.39 7.47
C ASP A 605 28.21 -42.69 6.94
N ASP A 606 28.78 -41.76 7.70
CA ASP A 606 30.19 -41.39 7.51
C ASP A 606 30.94 -41.34 8.87
N GLY A 607 31.25 -42.54 9.37
CA GLY A 607 32.62 -42.98 9.66
C GLY A 607 33.59 -42.16 10.53
N LEU A 608 33.22 -41.02 11.13
CA LEU A 608 34.12 -40.23 11.97
C LEU A 608 33.76 -40.37 13.45
N LYS A 609 34.58 -41.16 14.15
CA LYS A 609 34.60 -41.33 15.61
C LYS A 609 34.70 -39.98 16.32
N CYS A 610 33.56 -39.38 16.68
CA CYS A 610 33.52 -38.37 17.73
C CYS A 610 33.44 -39.10 19.08
N LYS A 611 34.61 -39.35 19.68
CA LYS A 611 34.72 -39.81 21.06
C LYS A 611 34.31 -38.66 22.00
N ASP A 612 33.38 -38.97 22.88
CA ASP A 612 33.17 -38.38 24.21
C ASP A 612 32.95 -36.86 24.29
N ARG A 613 31.70 -36.42 24.16
CA ARG A 613 31.11 -35.30 24.93
C ARG A 613 29.57 -35.39 24.92
N PRO A 614 28.89 -35.28 26.08
CA PRO A 614 27.43 -35.33 26.14
C PRO A 614 26.79 -34.03 25.63
N PHE A 615 25.74 -34.19 24.81
CA PHE A 615 24.86 -33.14 24.29
C PHE A 615 24.03 -32.46 25.41
N LYS A 616 24.69 -31.69 26.28
CA LYS A 616 24.05 -30.71 27.15
C LYS A 616 24.86 -29.42 27.07
N ASN A 617 24.24 -28.35 26.55
CA ASN A 617 24.74 -26.98 26.38
C ASN A 617 25.25 -26.61 24.97
N CYS A 618 24.43 -26.82 23.94
CA CYS A 618 24.53 -26.02 22.70
C CYS A 618 23.53 -24.86 22.77
N THR A 619 23.87 -23.82 23.54
CA THR A 619 23.37 -22.46 23.29
C THR A 619 24.38 -21.80 22.36
N TYR A 620 24.14 -21.87 21.05
CA TYR A 620 24.90 -21.06 20.10
C TYR A 620 24.39 -19.62 20.22
N GLU A 621 25.11 -18.79 20.95
CA GLU A 621 25.04 -17.33 20.79
C GLU A 621 25.71 -16.99 19.45
N PHE A 622 25.00 -16.25 18.61
CA PHE A 622 25.47 -15.82 17.28
C PHE A 622 26.72 -14.92 17.41
N ASP A 623 27.83 -15.33 16.79
CA ASP A 623 28.94 -14.46 16.41
C ASP A 623 28.75 -14.11 14.92
N ASP A 624 28.42 -12.84 14.62
CA ASP A 624 28.09 -12.32 13.28
C ASP A 624 29.32 -12.06 12.37
N ASP A 625 30.51 -12.59 12.69
CA ASP A 625 31.78 -12.20 12.02
C ASP A 625 32.30 -13.22 10.99
N ILE A 626 31.45 -13.74 10.10
CA ILE A 626 31.91 -14.40 8.86
C ILE A 626 31.11 -13.88 7.66
N ALA A 627 31.53 -12.73 7.13
CA ALA A 627 31.19 -12.29 5.78
C ALA A 627 32.37 -12.63 4.86
N GLY A 628 32.21 -13.67 4.04
CA GLY A 628 33.23 -14.08 3.08
C GLY A 628 32.84 -15.19 2.11
N ASN A 629 31.83 -16.01 2.41
CA ASN A 629 31.26 -16.99 1.49
C ASN A 629 29.75 -17.10 1.77
N GLU A 630 28.96 -17.42 0.75
CA GLU A 630 27.50 -17.50 0.80
C GLU A 630 26.99 -18.15 2.11
N PRO A 631 25.98 -17.57 2.78
CA PRO A 631 25.46 -18.16 4.00
C PRO A 631 24.89 -19.54 3.66
N PRO A 632 25.24 -20.59 4.42
CA PRO A 632 24.73 -21.92 4.17
C PRO A 632 23.19 -21.88 4.17
N VAL A 633 22.57 -22.70 3.30
CA VAL A 633 21.11 -22.80 3.08
C VAL A 633 20.31 -22.87 4.39
N THR A 634 20.92 -23.39 5.47
CA THR A 634 20.39 -23.46 6.83
C THR A 634 20.08 -22.10 7.49
N CYS A 635 20.80 -21.02 7.16
CA CYS A 635 20.54 -19.68 7.69
C CYS A 635 19.28 -19.04 7.10
N ARG A 636 18.92 -19.34 5.84
CA ARG A 636 17.68 -18.85 5.22
C ARG A 636 16.45 -19.54 5.81
N ALA A 637 16.53 -20.84 6.09
CA ALA A 637 15.44 -21.59 6.73
C ALA A 637 15.04 -21.01 8.10
N ASN A 638 16.01 -20.58 8.91
CA ASN A 638 15.74 -19.94 10.20
C ASN A 638 15.03 -18.59 10.07
N ALA A 639 15.39 -17.77 9.08
CA ALA A 639 14.72 -16.49 8.83
C ALA A 639 13.27 -16.68 8.37
N TYR A 640 13.01 -17.61 7.44
CA TYR A 640 11.65 -17.96 7.04
C TYR A 640 10.84 -18.52 8.19
N TYR A 641 11.42 -19.41 9.01
CA TYR A 641 10.76 -19.95 10.19
C TYR A 641 10.38 -18.84 11.18
N GLN A 642 11.24 -17.86 11.43
CA GLN A 642 10.93 -16.73 12.30
C GLN A 642 9.79 -15.87 11.75
N ILE A 643 9.75 -15.63 10.43
CA ILE A 643 8.66 -14.88 9.79
C ILE A 643 7.34 -15.66 9.86
N LEU A 644 7.37 -16.96 9.52
CA LEU A 644 6.21 -17.84 9.60
C LEU A 644 5.67 -17.93 11.03
N ARG A 645 6.56 -18.06 12.02
CA ARG A 645 6.20 -18.07 13.42
C ARG A 645 5.60 -16.73 13.85
N LYS A 646 6.22 -15.61 13.50
CA LYS A 646 5.69 -14.26 13.80
C LYS A 646 4.31 -14.04 13.20
N ASN A 647 4.09 -14.49 11.97
CA ASN A 647 2.79 -14.38 11.29
C ASN A 647 1.75 -15.31 11.93
N THR A 648 2.16 -16.53 12.30
CA THR A 648 1.31 -17.48 13.03
C THR A 648 0.93 -16.92 14.40
N ASP A 649 1.87 -16.35 15.14
CA ASP A 649 1.62 -15.71 16.44
C ASP A 649 0.67 -14.52 16.32
N LYS A 650 0.78 -13.72 15.25
CA LYS A 650 -0.19 -12.64 14.95
C LYS A 650 -1.59 -13.17 14.68
N PHE A 651 -1.70 -14.22 13.87
CA PHE A 651 -2.97 -14.86 13.57
C PHE A 651 -3.59 -15.48 14.83
N ASP A 652 -2.80 -16.22 15.62
CA ASP A 652 -3.22 -16.84 16.86
C ASP A 652 -3.67 -15.79 17.90
N LYS A 653 -3.06 -14.59 17.93
CA LYS A 653 -3.54 -13.46 18.76
C LYS A 653 -4.97 -13.03 18.44
N GLN A 654 -5.39 -13.10 17.19
CA GLN A 654 -6.74 -12.75 16.77
C GLN A 654 -7.70 -13.95 16.86
N LEU A 655 -7.18 -15.17 16.87
CA LEU A 655 -8.00 -16.37 16.90
C LEU A 655 -8.16 -16.97 18.30
N ILE A 656 -7.04 -17.32 18.96
CA ILE A 656 -7.03 -18.21 20.13
C ILE A 656 -6.81 -17.53 21.48
N TYR A 657 -6.19 -16.34 21.50
CA TYR A 657 -5.87 -15.64 22.75
C TYR A 657 -6.98 -14.66 23.13
N PRO A 658 -7.41 -14.62 24.41
CA PRO A 658 -8.46 -13.72 24.82
C PRO A 658 -8.00 -12.26 24.73
N SER A 659 -8.92 -11.35 24.45
CA SER A 659 -8.61 -9.94 24.46
C SER A 659 -8.68 -9.35 25.88
N VAL A 660 -7.72 -8.48 26.17
CA VAL A 660 -7.64 -7.69 27.41
C VAL A 660 -8.12 -6.29 27.10
N ARG A 661 -9.09 -5.79 27.87
CA ARG A 661 -9.64 -4.45 27.74
C ARG A 661 -9.22 -3.56 28.92
N PRO A 662 -9.02 -2.26 28.69
CA PRO A 662 -8.69 -1.32 29.77
C PRO A 662 -9.85 -1.15 30.76
N ILE A 663 -11.09 -1.38 30.31
CA ILE A 663 -12.29 -1.30 31.15
C ILE A 663 -12.46 -2.64 31.87
N LYS A 664 -12.22 -2.65 33.19
CA LYS A 664 -12.28 -3.84 34.04
C LYS A 664 -13.64 -4.00 34.72
N ASN A 665 -14.01 -5.24 35.02
CA ASN A 665 -15.22 -5.64 35.74
C ASN A 665 -16.47 -4.87 35.30
N SER A 666 -16.75 -4.84 34.00
CA SER A 666 -17.82 -4.00 33.45
C SER A 666 -18.54 -4.67 32.29
N TYR A 667 -19.78 -4.24 32.08
CA TYR A 667 -20.53 -4.53 30.86
C TYR A 667 -20.29 -3.40 29.87
N CYS A 668 -19.90 -3.77 28.65
CA CYS A 668 -19.46 -2.84 27.63
C CYS A 668 -20.16 -3.10 26.30
N LEU A 669 -20.36 -2.05 25.53
CA LEU A 669 -20.65 -2.10 24.10
C LEU A 669 -19.44 -1.51 23.37
N THR A 670 -19.00 -2.17 22.30
CA THR A 670 -18.19 -1.54 21.25
C THR A 670 -18.95 -1.59 19.93
N VAL A 671 -19.14 -0.43 19.31
CA VAL A 671 -19.70 -0.31 17.96
C VAL A 671 -18.62 -0.65 16.94
N LEU A 672 -18.96 -1.51 16.00
CA LEU A 672 -18.09 -1.99 14.94
C LEU A 672 -18.68 -1.72 13.55
N ARG A 673 -19.62 -0.78 13.46
CA ARG A 673 -20.32 -0.33 12.25
C ARG A 673 -20.05 1.15 12.01
N ARG A 674 -19.88 1.53 10.74
CA ARG A 674 -19.76 2.95 10.33
C ARG A 674 -20.95 3.43 9.51
N TRP A 675 -21.29 2.70 8.45
CA TRP A 675 -22.39 3.03 7.56
C TRP A 675 -23.37 1.86 7.49
N GLN A 676 -24.64 2.19 7.27
CA GLN A 676 -25.72 1.22 7.03
C GLN A 676 -25.75 0.69 5.60
N SER A 677 -26.63 -0.28 5.36
CA SER A 677 -27.11 -0.68 4.04
C SER A 677 -26.10 -1.45 3.19
N PHE A 678 -26.44 -1.62 1.91
CA PHE A 678 -25.66 -2.33 0.90
C PHE A 678 -24.50 -1.51 0.35
N THR A 679 -24.32 -0.24 0.73
CA THR A 679 -23.25 0.59 0.15
C THR A 679 -21.84 0.06 0.43
N PRO A 680 -21.53 -0.58 1.58
CA PRO A 680 -20.27 -1.32 1.74
C PRO A 680 -20.12 -2.46 0.74
N ALA A 681 -21.21 -3.07 0.26
CA ALA A 681 -21.14 -4.09 -0.80
C ALA A 681 -20.66 -3.52 -2.14
N LEU A 682 -20.86 -2.21 -2.38
CA LEU A 682 -20.39 -1.51 -3.59
C LEU A 682 -18.94 -1.02 -3.49
N SER A 683 -18.33 -1.07 -2.30
CA SER A 683 -16.97 -0.55 -2.06
C SER A 683 -15.87 -1.33 -2.78
N SER A 684 -16.17 -2.52 -3.31
CA SER A 684 -15.20 -3.42 -3.95
C SER A 684 -14.64 -2.96 -5.31
N GLY A 685 -15.00 -1.77 -5.81
CA GLY A 685 -14.49 -1.27 -7.10
C GLY A 685 -14.45 0.25 -7.30
N ILE A 686 -14.79 1.06 -6.29
CA ILE A 686 -14.78 2.53 -6.35
C ILE A 686 -13.96 3.02 -5.16
N GLU A 687 -13.23 4.15 -5.27
CA GLU A 687 -12.43 4.76 -4.17
C GLU A 687 -13.23 5.16 -2.90
N ILE A 688 -14.45 4.64 -2.73
CA ILE A 688 -15.31 4.85 -1.58
C ILE A 688 -14.94 3.76 -0.55
N ASN A 689 -14.07 4.11 0.40
CA ASN A 689 -13.77 3.31 1.61
C ASN A 689 -14.99 3.26 2.56
N SER A 690 -16.11 2.74 2.08
CA SER A 690 -17.29 2.48 2.90
C SER A 690 -17.06 1.24 3.75
N LYS A 691 -17.42 1.32 5.03
CA LYS A 691 -17.32 0.22 5.99
C LYS A 691 -18.68 -0.06 6.59
N GLY A 692 -19.10 -1.32 6.50
CA GLY A 692 -20.28 -1.83 7.19
C GLY A 692 -19.98 -2.13 8.65
N GLY A 693 -20.64 -3.14 9.20
CA GLY A 693 -20.20 -3.80 10.43
C GLY A 693 -21.33 -4.38 11.26
N GLY A 694 -21.22 -4.22 12.58
CA GLY A 694 -22.22 -4.66 13.57
C GLY A 694 -21.87 -4.15 14.96
N TYR A 695 -22.31 -4.86 16.00
CA TYR A 695 -22.05 -4.50 17.40
C TYR A 695 -21.44 -5.65 18.19
N PHE A 696 -20.68 -5.30 19.23
CA PHE A 696 -20.15 -6.29 20.18
C PHE A 696 -20.43 -5.85 21.62
N VAL A 697 -21.26 -6.61 22.33
CA VAL A 697 -21.60 -6.40 23.73
C VAL A 697 -20.90 -7.46 24.57
N TYR A 698 -20.15 -7.07 25.58
CA TYR A 698 -19.29 -8.00 26.32
C TYR A 698 -19.14 -7.67 27.80
N LYS A 699 -18.81 -8.67 28.59
CA LYS A 699 -18.48 -8.57 30.03
C LYS A 699 -16.99 -8.78 30.22
N THR A 700 -16.34 -7.84 30.90
CA THR A 700 -14.92 -7.96 31.28
C THR A 700 -14.77 -8.40 32.73
N GLY A 701 -13.77 -9.24 33.00
CA GLY A 701 -13.35 -9.64 34.33
C GLY A 701 -12.54 -8.56 35.04
N THR A 702 -12.07 -8.88 36.25
CA THR A 702 -11.26 -7.96 37.08
C THR A 702 -9.86 -7.70 36.51
N ASP A 703 -9.35 -8.62 35.70
CA ASP A 703 -8.10 -8.49 34.94
C ASP A 703 -8.30 -7.76 33.60
N GLY A 704 -9.55 -7.54 33.19
CA GLY A 704 -9.91 -6.94 31.90
C GLY A 704 -10.06 -7.95 30.77
N LEU A 705 -9.90 -9.25 31.02
CA LEU A 705 -10.21 -10.28 30.04
C LEU A 705 -11.71 -10.31 29.74
N ILE A 706 -12.07 -10.63 28.50
CA ILE A 706 -13.46 -10.83 28.13
C ILE A 706 -13.90 -12.22 28.60
N GLU A 707 -14.92 -12.24 29.47
CA GLU A 707 -15.51 -13.46 30.05
C GLU A 707 -16.58 -14.03 29.11
N GLU A 708 -17.42 -13.14 28.56
CA GLU A 708 -18.52 -13.50 27.66
C GLU A 708 -18.81 -12.33 26.70
N GLY A 709 -19.04 -12.65 25.42
CA GLY A 709 -19.28 -11.67 24.36
C GLY A 709 -20.41 -12.05 23.41
N ILE A 710 -21.21 -11.07 23.04
CA ILE A 710 -22.37 -11.18 22.14
C ILE A 710 -22.12 -10.29 20.94
N VAL A 711 -22.02 -10.90 19.77
CA VAL A 711 -22.03 -10.22 18.47
C VAL A 711 -23.46 -9.98 18.04
N ILE A 712 -23.78 -8.79 17.55
CA ILE A 712 -25.10 -8.45 17.00
C ILE A 712 -24.90 -7.98 15.57
N ASP A 713 -25.65 -8.57 14.65
CA ASP A 713 -25.69 -8.24 13.23
C ASP A 713 -24.29 -8.16 12.58
N PRO A 714 -23.55 -9.28 12.45
CA PRO A 714 -22.25 -9.30 11.79
C PRO A 714 -22.39 -9.11 10.26
N GLY A 715 -22.54 -7.85 9.86
CA GLY A 715 -22.60 -7.38 8.48
C GLY A 715 -21.27 -7.30 7.76
N PHE A 716 -21.23 -6.56 6.65
CA PHE A 716 -20.02 -6.33 5.87
C PHE A 716 -18.91 -5.74 6.74
N ASP A 717 -17.68 -6.23 6.57
CA ASP A 717 -16.49 -5.77 7.31
C ASP A 717 -16.53 -5.99 8.84
N PHE A 718 -17.53 -6.69 9.40
CA PHE A 718 -17.63 -6.89 10.85
C PHE A 718 -16.36 -7.53 11.43
N LEU A 719 -15.86 -8.62 10.84
CA LEU A 719 -14.67 -9.32 11.32
C LEU A 719 -13.41 -8.46 11.20
N GLU A 720 -13.29 -7.70 10.13
CA GLU A 720 -12.18 -6.76 9.96
C GLU A 720 -12.20 -5.70 11.06
N ASN A 721 -13.35 -5.06 11.28
CA ASN A 721 -13.52 -4.06 12.33
C ASN A 721 -13.29 -4.66 13.71
N PHE A 722 -13.83 -5.85 13.97
CA PHE A 722 -13.66 -6.60 15.22
C PHE A 722 -12.17 -6.87 15.53
N GLN A 723 -11.41 -7.36 14.55
CA GLN A 723 -9.97 -7.60 14.71
C GLN A 723 -9.15 -6.31 14.80
N ARG A 724 -9.52 -5.27 14.05
CA ARG A 724 -8.87 -3.94 14.09
C ARG A 724 -9.00 -3.29 15.46
N GLU A 725 -10.15 -3.45 16.12
CA GLU A 725 -10.40 -3.01 17.51
C GLU A 725 -9.73 -3.91 18.56
N GLY A 726 -8.96 -4.92 18.12
CA GLY A 726 -8.16 -5.80 18.97
C GLY A 726 -8.96 -6.90 19.65
N PHE A 727 -10.13 -7.28 19.15
CA PHE A 727 -10.89 -8.43 19.63
C PHE A 727 -10.44 -9.74 18.97
N SER A 728 -10.69 -10.84 19.67
CA SER A 728 -10.39 -12.19 19.21
C SER A 728 -11.66 -13.02 19.02
N ILE A 729 -11.64 -13.96 18.08
CA ILE A 729 -12.71 -14.96 17.89
C ILE A 729 -12.98 -15.73 19.18
N ARG A 730 -11.96 -15.88 20.04
CA ARG A 730 -12.13 -16.42 21.39
C ARG A 730 -13.13 -15.64 22.23
N ASP A 731 -13.28 -14.34 22.03
CA ASP A 731 -14.14 -13.49 22.86
C ASP A 731 -15.63 -13.62 22.51
N ILE A 732 -15.96 -14.24 21.37
CA ILE A 732 -17.34 -14.44 20.91
C ILE A 732 -17.92 -15.68 21.60
N THR A 733 -19.05 -15.52 22.28
CA THR A 733 -19.83 -16.61 22.90
C THR A 733 -21.17 -16.79 22.21
N ALA A 734 -21.80 -15.68 21.79
CA ALA A 734 -23.07 -15.69 21.08
C ALA A 734 -23.06 -14.76 19.87
N VAL A 735 -23.89 -15.08 18.87
CA VAL A 735 -24.23 -14.21 17.75
C VAL A 735 -25.75 -14.03 17.73
N VAL A 736 -26.20 -12.79 17.60
CA VAL A 736 -27.60 -12.41 17.40
C VAL A 736 -27.76 -11.79 16.02
N MET A 737 -28.70 -12.27 15.21
CA MET A 737 -29.03 -11.70 13.89
C MET A 737 -30.49 -11.25 13.84
N SER A 738 -30.69 -9.94 13.69
CA SER A 738 -32.01 -9.30 13.74
C SER A 738 -32.88 -9.66 12.53
N HIS A 739 -32.30 -9.75 11.33
CA HIS A 739 -32.98 -10.10 10.09
C HIS A 739 -32.02 -10.48 8.95
N ALA A 740 -32.55 -11.01 7.84
CA ALA A 740 -31.76 -11.77 6.87
C ALA A 740 -31.06 -10.93 5.78
N HIS A 741 -31.05 -9.61 5.90
CA HIS A 741 -30.30 -8.75 4.99
C HIS A 741 -28.79 -8.98 5.12
N VAL A 742 -28.07 -8.80 4.00
CA VAL A 742 -26.66 -9.20 3.89
C VAL A 742 -25.74 -8.32 4.74
N ASP A 743 -26.07 -7.05 4.85
CA ASP A 743 -25.43 -6.03 5.68
C ASP A 743 -25.62 -6.22 7.19
N HIS A 744 -26.36 -7.27 7.60
CA HIS A 744 -26.48 -7.71 9.00
C HIS A 744 -25.93 -9.12 9.24
N THR A 745 -25.57 -9.86 8.18
CA THR A 745 -25.37 -11.32 8.33
C THR A 745 -24.21 -11.92 7.55
N VAL A 746 -23.59 -11.19 6.62
CA VAL A 746 -22.59 -11.76 5.71
C VAL A 746 -21.38 -12.38 6.42
N ASP A 747 -20.94 -11.80 7.54
CA ASP A 747 -19.78 -12.28 8.30
C ASP A 747 -20.11 -13.44 9.26
N PHE A 748 -21.36 -13.88 9.34
CA PHE A 748 -21.76 -15.04 10.15
C PHE A 748 -21.06 -16.34 9.71
N ILE A 749 -20.98 -16.61 8.40
CA ILE A 749 -20.32 -17.82 7.86
C ILE A 749 -18.80 -17.82 8.13
N PRO A 750 -18.08 -16.71 7.86
CA PRO A 750 -16.71 -16.55 8.30
C PRO A 750 -16.50 -16.79 9.80
N ILE A 751 -17.38 -16.29 10.68
CA ILE A 751 -17.30 -16.54 12.14
C ILE A 751 -17.34 -18.05 12.44
N ILE A 752 -18.28 -18.80 11.88
CA ILE A 752 -18.38 -20.27 12.08
C ILE A 752 -17.09 -20.97 11.62
N SER A 753 -16.56 -20.56 10.47
CA SER A 753 -15.32 -21.12 9.92
C SER A 753 -14.12 -20.87 10.85
N LEU A 754 -14.05 -19.70 11.46
CA LEU A 754 -13.01 -19.36 12.43
C LEU A 754 -13.18 -20.12 13.75
N PHE A 755 -14.41 -20.44 14.18
CA PHE A 755 -14.62 -21.35 15.31
C PHE A 755 -14.09 -22.76 15.04
N ALA A 756 -14.26 -23.27 13.81
CA ALA A 756 -13.69 -24.54 13.40
C ALA A 756 -12.16 -24.53 13.48
N GLU A 757 -11.52 -23.47 12.97
CA GLU A 757 -10.07 -23.32 13.03
C GLU A 757 -9.55 -23.12 14.46
N TYR A 758 -10.27 -22.36 15.29
CA TYR A 758 -9.97 -22.22 16.72
C TYR A 758 -9.92 -23.59 17.42
N ASN A 759 -10.95 -24.41 17.25
CA ASN A 759 -11.05 -25.72 17.89
C ASN A 759 -9.96 -26.68 17.38
N LYS A 760 -9.65 -26.62 16.08
CA LYS A 760 -8.56 -27.41 15.48
C LYS A 760 -7.20 -27.06 16.07
N ARG A 761 -6.91 -25.76 16.25
CA ARG A 761 -5.60 -25.28 16.76
C ARG A 761 -5.42 -25.50 18.25
N THR A 762 -6.45 -25.20 19.04
CA THR A 762 -6.41 -25.38 20.49
C THR A 762 -6.50 -26.85 20.90
N LYS A 763 -6.88 -27.74 19.97
CA LYS A 763 -7.23 -29.14 20.25
C LYS A 763 -8.36 -29.28 21.29
N SER A 764 -9.06 -28.19 21.59
CA SER A 764 -10.29 -28.19 22.38
C SER A 764 -11.46 -28.36 21.41
N LYS A 765 -12.36 -29.28 21.71
CA LYS A 765 -13.65 -29.39 21.00
C LYS A 765 -14.76 -28.62 21.74
N ASP A 766 -14.39 -27.77 22.67
CA ASP A 766 -15.31 -27.30 23.71
C ASP A 766 -15.88 -25.92 23.39
N LYS A 767 -15.21 -25.10 22.56
CA LYS A 767 -15.75 -23.80 22.20
C LYS A 767 -16.89 -23.98 21.20
N LYS A 768 -18.07 -23.59 21.66
CA LYS A 768 -19.32 -23.62 20.91
C LYS A 768 -19.96 -22.24 20.89
N LEU A 769 -20.69 -21.96 19.82
CA LEU A 769 -21.38 -20.72 19.56
C LEU A 769 -22.87 -20.87 19.87
N LEU A 770 -23.43 -19.92 20.61
CA LEU A 770 -24.89 -19.76 20.69
C LEU A 770 -25.36 -18.86 19.54
N ALA A 771 -26.23 -19.36 18.67
CA ALA A 771 -26.79 -18.55 17.60
C ALA A 771 -28.25 -18.21 17.89
N ILE A 772 -28.59 -16.92 17.90
CA ILE A 772 -29.95 -16.41 18.09
C ILE A 772 -30.30 -15.64 16.83
N MET A 773 -31.40 -15.94 16.17
CA MET A 773 -31.68 -15.32 14.87
C MET A 773 -33.16 -15.26 14.54
N SER A 774 -33.54 -14.35 13.65
CA SER A 774 -34.88 -14.37 13.07
C SER A 774 -35.12 -15.64 12.25
N ALA A 775 -36.39 -15.97 12.02
CA ALA A 775 -36.75 -17.07 11.13
C ALA A 775 -36.20 -16.88 9.70
N GLY A 776 -36.16 -15.64 9.19
CA GLY A 776 -35.56 -15.34 7.88
C GLY A 776 -34.07 -15.67 7.83
N CYS A 777 -33.30 -15.30 8.87
CA CYS A 777 -31.89 -15.65 8.99
C CYS A 777 -31.67 -17.15 9.05
N PHE A 778 -32.51 -17.87 9.82
CA PHE A 778 -32.41 -19.32 9.92
C PHE A 778 -32.67 -19.97 8.58
N ASP A 779 -33.70 -19.56 7.85
CA ASP A 779 -33.99 -20.10 6.52
C ASP A 779 -32.80 -19.88 5.57
N LYS A 780 -32.19 -18.68 5.60
CA LYS A 780 -31.00 -18.32 4.81
C LYS A 780 -29.77 -19.19 5.12
N TYR A 781 -29.52 -19.52 6.39
CA TYR A 781 -28.28 -20.20 6.82
C TYR A 781 -28.47 -21.64 7.32
N SER A 782 -29.68 -22.19 7.23
CA SER A 782 -30.05 -23.51 7.75
C SER A 782 -29.10 -24.63 7.29
N GLN A 783 -28.68 -24.61 6.02
CA GLN A 783 -27.74 -25.58 5.47
C GLN A 783 -26.36 -25.47 6.13
N ALA A 784 -25.81 -24.26 6.23
CA ALA A 784 -24.49 -24.04 6.83
C ALA A 784 -24.49 -24.39 8.32
N ILE A 785 -25.55 -24.03 9.04
CA ILE A 785 -25.76 -24.40 10.45
C ILE A 785 -25.81 -25.92 10.60
N THR A 786 -26.57 -26.62 9.76
CA THR A 786 -26.69 -28.08 9.79
C THR A 786 -25.36 -28.79 9.54
N GLN A 787 -24.58 -28.27 8.58
CA GLN A 787 -23.25 -28.79 8.24
C GLN A 787 -22.20 -28.51 9.32
N SER A 788 -22.46 -27.53 10.19
CA SER A 788 -21.52 -27.02 11.19
C SER A 788 -22.02 -27.23 12.62
N LYS A 789 -22.99 -28.14 12.82
CA LYS A 789 -23.74 -28.31 14.07
C LYS A 789 -22.86 -28.55 15.29
N GLU A 790 -21.69 -29.15 15.12
CA GLU A 790 -20.73 -29.42 16.19
C GLU A 790 -20.15 -28.16 16.83
N TYR A 791 -20.13 -27.04 16.08
CA TYR A 791 -19.64 -25.74 16.56
C TYR A 791 -20.72 -24.92 17.25
N PHE A 792 -21.97 -25.37 17.29
CA PHE A 792 -23.06 -24.71 17.98
C PHE A 792 -23.38 -25.41 19.31
N CYS A 793 -23.64 -24.62 20.35
CA CYS A 793 -24.23 -25.16 21.56
C CYS A 793 -25.76 -25.24 21.42
N ASP A 794 -26.35 -24.20 20.81
CA ASP A 794 -27.77 -24.15 20.47
C ASP A 794 -28.01 -23.14 19.35
N VAL A 795 -29.16 -23.26 18.69
CA VAL A 795 -29.64 -22.36 17.65
C VAL A 795 -31.08 -21.98 17.97
N ILE A 796 -31.28 -20.76 18.43
CA ILE A 796 -32.58 -20.24 18.85
C ILE A 796 -33.16 -19.38 17.71
N VAL A 797 -34.27 -19.84 17.14
CA VAL A 797 -34.98 -19.13 16.09
C VAL A 797 -36.14 -18.35 16.70
N ALA A 798 -36.02 -17.03 16.72
CA ALA A 798 -37.07 -16.11 17.13
C ALA A 798 -37.99 -15.79 15.94
N ASN A 799 -39.31 -15.85 16.17
CA ASN A 799 -40.29 -15.59 15.13
C ASN A 799 -41.51 -14.85 15.69
N TYR A 800 -41.90 -13.76 15.03
CA TYR A 800 -43.20 -13.13 15.20
C TYR A 800 -44.06 -13.51 13.99
N LYS A 801 -45.05 -14.39 14.18
CA LYS A 801 -46.07 -14.68 13.17
C LYS A 801 -47.45 -14.23 13.68
N ASN A 802 -48.18 -13.51 12.83
CA ASN A 802 -49.60 -13.17 12.99
C ASN A 802 -49.95 -12.18 14.11
N GLY A 803 -49.06 -11.27 14.50
CA GLY A 803 -49.38 -10.18 15.44
C GLY A 803 -49.72 -10.61 16.88
N ASN A 804 -49.79 -11.91 17.16
CA ASN A 804 -49.96 -12.45 18.50
C ASN A 804 -48.58 -12.56 19.16
N VAL A 805 -48.29 -11.58 20.03
CA VAL A 805 -47.13 -11.54 20.90
C VAL A 805 -47.24 -12.68 21.91
N LYS A 806 -46.85 -13.90 21.53
CA LYS A 806 -46.26 -14.78 22.54
C LYS A 806 -44.91 -14.14 22.85
N GLN A 807 -44.84 -13.45 23.98
CA GLN A 807 -43.60 -12.95 24.56
C GLN A 807 -42.56 -14.06 24.41
N LEU A 808 -41.57 -13.86 23.54
CA LEU A 808 -40.52 -14.84 23.37
C LEU A 808 -39.84 -15.01 24.73
N PRO A 809 -39.55 -16.26 25.15
CA PRO A 809 -38.90 -16.48 26.42
C PRO A 809 -37.58 -15.71 26.46
N SER A 810 -37.29 -15.13 27.62
CA SER A 810 -35.97 -14.62 27.96
C SER A 810 -34.92 -15.68 27.64
N ILE A 811 -33.94 -15.35 26.81
CA ILE A 811 -32.87 -16.27 26.46
C ILE A 811 -31.77 -16.15 27.51
N ASP A 812 -31.68 -17.20 28.31
CA ASP A 812 -30.97 -17.22 29.60
C ASP A 812 -29.83 -18.25 29.64
N GLN A 813 -29.37 -18.68 28.46
CA GLN A 813 -28.28 -19.66 28.31
C GLN A 813 -26.89 -19.08 28.58
N LEU A 814 -26.77 -17.75 28.65
CA LEU A 814 -25.53 -17.05 28.95
C LEU A 814 -25.38 -16.82 30.45
N GLU A 815 -24.13 -16.78 30.91
CA GLU A 815 -23.82 -16.67 32.34
C GLU A 815 -24.03 -15.24 32.84
N HIS A 816 -23.56 -14.25 32.07
CA HIS A 816 -23.56 -12.85 32.44
C HIS A 816 -24.65 -12.04 31.74
N PHE A 817 -25.34 -12.64 30.76
CA PHE A 817 -26.35 -11.95 29.96
C PHE A 817 -27.68 -12.69 29.92
N THR A 818 -28.71 -11.90 29.72
CA THR A 818 -30.05 -12.33 29.32
C THR A 818 -30.46 -11.53 28.08
N ILE A 819 -30.96 -12.20 27.04
CA ILE A 819 -31.38 -11.58 25.79
C ILE A 819 -32.89 -11.64 25.66
N ASN A 820 -33.51 -10.48 25.46
CA ASN A 820 -34.95 -10.33 25.29
C ASN A 820 -35.23 -9.82 23.88
N VAL A 821 -35.92 -10.62 23.08
CA VAL A 821 -36.31 -10.23 21.72
C VAL A 821 -37.55 -9.32 21.79
N ARG A 822 -37.59 -8.31 20.92
CA ARG A 822 -38.65 -7.31 20.78
C ARG A 822 -39.16 -7.27 19.35
N LYS A 823 -40.38 -6.77 19.20
CA LYS A 823 -41.00 -6.62 17.91
C LYS A 823 -40.35 -5.46 17.16
N ALA A 824 -39.92 -5.74 15.94
CA ALA A 824 -39.56 -4.76 14.92
C ALA A 824 -40.43 -5.00 13.68
N LEU A 825 -40.65 -3.95 12.89
CA LEU A 825 -41.47 -3.98 11.70
C LEU A 825 -40.64 -3.54 10.49
N HIS A 826 -40.05 -4.50 9.81
CA HIS A 826 -39.29 -4.26 8.59
C HIS A 826 -39.51 -5.42 7.63
N GLN A 827 -39.68 -5.10 6.35
CA GLN A 827 -39.89 -6.11 5.34
C GLN A 827 -38.55 -6.76 4.97
N ASP A 828 -38.33 -7.96 5.49
CA ASP A 828 -37.22 -8.82 5.07
C ASP A 828 -37.48 -9.35 3.64
N TYR A 829 -36.45 -9.85 2.95
CA TYR A 829 -36.60 -10.64 1.71
C TYR A 829 -37.43 -11.91 1.94
N THR A 830 -37.56 -12.30 3.20
CA THR A 830 -38.40 -13.40 3.66
C THR A 830 -39.73 -12.87 4.20
N ALA A 831 -40.76 -13.71 4.26
CA ALA A 831 -42.07 -13.33 4.80
C ALA A 831 -42.10 -13.22 6.34
N TYR A 832 -40.94 -13.06 7.00
CA TYR A 832 -40.81 -13.03 8.45
C TYR A 832 -40.53 -11.62 8.95
N ASP A 833 -41.03 -11.35 10.15
CA ASP A 833 -40.77 -10.10 10.86
C ASP A 833 -39.31 -10.04 11.35
N THR A 834 -38.79 -8.81 11.45
CA THR A 834 -37.48 -8.51 12.03
C THR A 834 -37.53 -8.41 13.55
N LEU A 835 -36.36 -8.37 14.17
CA LEU A 835 -36.22 -8.38 15.63
C LEU A 835 -35.60 -7.09 16.17
N GLY A 836 -36.24 -6.52 17.18
CA GLY A 836 -35.58 -5.66 18.17
C GLY A 836 -34.96 -6.52 19.29
N ILE A 837 -34.01 -5.97 20.03
CA ILE A 837 -33.24 -6.72 21.03
C ILE A 837 -33.05 -5.87 22.30
N ILE A 838 -33.18 -6.48 23.47
CA ILE A 838 -32.76 -5.91 24.75
C ILE A 838 -31.79 -6.87 25.41
N ILE A 839 -30.60 -6.37 25.74
CA ILE A 839 -29.61 -7.10 26.52
C ILE A 839 -29.67 -6.64 27.96
N SER A 840 -29.77 -7.61 28.86
CA SER A 840 -29.77 -7.40 30.29
C SER A 840 -28.52 -8.03 30.91
N ALA A 841 -27.91 -7.30 31.85
CA ALA A 841 -26.86 -7.83 32.69
C ALA A 841 -27.48 -8.78 33.73
N ARG A 842 -26.92 -9.97 33.84
CA ARG A 842 -27.22 -10.97 34.85
C ARG A 842 -26.09 -11.00 35.87
N GLN A 843 -26.45 -10.85 37.13
CA GLN A 843 -25.49 -10.95 38.22
C GLN A 843 -26.03 -11.90 39.28
N LYS A 844 -25.30 -12.99 39.48
CA LYS A 844 -25.59 -13.99 40.51
C LYS A 844 -24.80 -13.64 41.76
N THR A 845 -25.50 -13.27 42.82
CA THR A 845 -24.93 -13.29 44.17
C THR A 845 -25.31 -14.61 44.84
N PRO A 846 -24.62 -15.05 45.91
CA PRO A 846 -25.00 -16.28 46.61
C PRO A 846 -26.43 -16.26 47.17
N GLN A 847 -27.08 -15.10 47.28
CA GLN A 847 -28.40 -14.92 47.88
C GLN A 847 -29.50 -14.51 46.88
N THR A 848 -29.16 -13.79 45.79
CA THR A 848 -30.14 -13.30 44.81
C THR A 848 -29.52 -13.22 43.40
N GLU A 849 -30.35 -13.45 42.38
CA GLU A 849 -30.02 -13.15 40.99
C GLU A 849 -30.73 -11.87 40.57
N THR A 850 -29.97 -10.88 40.11
CA THR A 850 -30.51 -9.63 39.60
C THR A 850 -30.32 -9.57 38.10
N VAL A 851 -31.39 -9.22 37.38
CA VAL A 851 -31.38 -9.01 35.93
C VAL A 851 -31.73 -7.55 35.68
N LYS A 852 -30.85 -6.83 34.99
CA LYS A 852 -31.01 -5.38 34.75
C LYS A 852 -30.83 -5.07 33.26
N PRO A 853 -31.82 -4.47 32.58
CA PRO A 853 -31.65 -4.01 31.20
C PRO A 853 -30.51 -2.99 31.11
N ILE A 854 -29.56 -3.22 30.20
CA ILE A 854 -28.39 -2.34 30.04
C ILE A 854 -28.36 -1.66 28.68
N ILE A 855 -28.87 -2.30 27.62
CA ILE A 855 -28.93 -1.72 26.29
C ILE A 855 -30.07 -2.31 25.47
N GLY A 856 -30.70 -1.47 24.63
CA GLY A 856 -31.68 -1.88 23.63
C GLY A 856 -31.23 -1.53 22.22
N PHE A 857 -31.60 -2.36 21.25
CA PHE A 857 -31.39 -2.18 19.82
C PHE A 857 -32.75 -2.27 19.15
N THR A 858 -33.12 -1.25 18.37
CA THR A 858 -34.40 -1.31 17.64
C THR A 858 -34.39 -2.34 16.52
N GLY A 859 -33.19 -2.65 16.01
CA GLY A 859 -33.02 -3.28 14.70
C GLY A 859 -33.58 -2.38 13.60
N ASP A 860 -33.62 -2.92 12.39
CA ASP A 860 -34.31 -2.29 11.28
C ASP A 860 -35.82 -2.38 11.49
N THR A 861 -36.45 -1.22 11.56
CA THR A 861 -37.87 -1.09 11.83
C THR A 861 -38.41 0.24 11.36
N ARG A 862 -39.64 0.23 10.89
CA ARG A 862 -40.47 1.42 10.75
C ARG A 862 -41.09 1.82 12.09
N TRP A 863 -41.63 3.02 12.13
CA TRP A 863 -42.34 3.52 13.30
C TRP A 863 -43.68 2.79 13.50
N TRP A 864 -44.05 2.56 14.75
CA TRP A 864 -45.39 2.14 15.14
C TRP A 864 -45.69 2.56 16.59
N GLU A 865 -46.97 2.73 16.89
CA GLU A 865 -47.41 3.24 18.18
C GLU A 865 -47.25 2.23 19.31
N GLY A 866 -46.60 2.61 20.40
CA GLY A 866 -46.29 1.74 21.54
C GLY A 866 -44.90 1.10 21.46
N MET A 867 -44.11 1.42 20.42
CA MET A 867 -42.74 0.94 20.28
C MET A 867 -41.86 1.34 21.48
N GLU A 868 -42.06 2.55 22.02
CA GLU A 868 -41.37 3.10 23.17
C GLU A 868 -41.53 2.25 24.45
N GLU A 869 -42.69 1.62 24.63
CA GLU A 869 -43.03 0.83 25.82
C GLU A 869 -42.14 -0.40 25.94
N GLN A 870 -41.69 -0.94 24.80
CA GLN A 870 -40.80 -2.10 24.77
C GLN A 870 -39.45 -1.83 25.43
N TYR A 871 -39.02 -0.57 25.45
CA TYR A 871 -37.68 -0.13 25.82
C TYR A 871 -37.65 0.73 27.10
N GLU A 872 -38.75 0.75 27.87
CA GLU A 872 -38.82 1.53 29.11
C GLU A 872 -37.77 1.07 30.13
N GLY A 873 -37.05 2.03 30.73
CA GLY A 873 -36.09 1.76 31.80
C GLY A 873 -34.71 1.28 31.36
N ILE A 874 -34.40 1.35 30.06
CA ILE A 874 -33.08 1.03 29.53
C ILE A 874 -32.11 2.20 29.71
N ALA A 875 -30.85 1.88 30.01
CA ALA A 875 -29.80 2.87 30.24
C ALA A 875 -29.29 3.57 28.97
N ALA A 876 -29.10 2.78 27.91
CA ALA A 876 -28.61 3.22 26.61
C ALA A 876 -29.39 2.56 25.47
N MET A 877 -29.63 3.27 24.38
CA MET A 877 -30.40 2.77 23.24
C MET A 877 -29.63 2.97 21.94
N CYS A 878 -29.55 1.94 21.10
CA CYS A 878 -29.17 2.04 19.69
C CYS A 878 -30.45 2.11 18.84
N ILE A 879 -30.68 3.25 18.21
CA ILE A 879 -31.90 3.51 17.43
C ILE A 879 -31.52 3.62 15.96
N ASN A 880 -32.08 2.75 15.12
CA ASN A 880 -31.95 2.83 13.66
C ASN A 880 -32.56 4.16 13.18
N LEU A 881 -31.76 5.02 12.57
CA LEU A 881 -32.27 6.17 11.83
C LEU A 881 -32.69 5.77 10.41
N GLY A 882 -31.88 4.96 9.74
CA GLY A 882 -32.07 4.75 8.32
C GLY A 882 -31.47 5.95 7.57
N ALA A 883 -32.20 6.44 6.58
CA ALA A 883 -31.89 7.73 5.97
C ALA A 883 -32.65 8.87 6.65
N ILE A 884 -32.17 10.10 6.58
CA ILE A 884 -32.97 11.27 7.03
C ILE A 884 -34.24 11.38 6.18
N VAL A 885 -34.08 11.25 4.85
CA VAL A 885 -35.16 11.24 3.86
C VAL A 885 -34.79 10.31 2.71
N ASN A 886 -35.79 9.79 2.00
CA ASN A 886 -35.54 9.06 0.75
C ASN A 886 -35.18 10.06 -0.37
N VAL A 887 -33.87 10.23 -0.60
CA VAL A 887 -33.35 11.19 -1.59
C VAL A 887 -33.61 10.80 -3.03
N THR A 888 -33.95 9.53 -3.31
CA THR A 888 -34.25 9.05 -4.66
C THR A 888 -35.63 9.50 -5.14
N ASN A 889 -36.49 9.91 -4.21
CA ASN A 889 -37.84 10.38 -4.50
C ASN A 889 -37.96 11.89 -4.21
N ARG A 890 -37.75 12.73 -5.24
CA ARG A 890 -37.84 14.19 -5.11
C ARG A 890 -39.18 14.67 -4.55
N GLU A 891 -40.28 13.98 -4.83
CA GLU A 891 -41.57 14.32 -4.22
C GLU A 891 -41.57 14.04 -2.72
N GLN A 892 -40.92 12.98 -2.26
CA GLN A 892 -40.79 12.63 -0.85
C GLN A 892 -39.90 13.60 -0.08
N ILE A 893 -38.81 14.10 -0.68
CA ILE A 893 -38.00 15.18 -0.11
C ILE A 893 -38.89 16.40 0.14
N ASN A 894 -39.61 16.86 -0.89
CA ASN A 894 -40.50 18.02 -0.78
C ASN A 894 -41.64 17.79 0.22
N ARG A 895 -42.18 16.57 0.31
CA ARG A 895 -43.21 16.21 1.28
C ARG A 895 -42.68 16.20 2.71
N THR A 896 -41.50 15.63 2.95
CA THR A 896 -40.88 15.58 4.29
C THR A 896 -40.51 16.98 4.79
N LEU A 897 -40.03 17.84 3.89
CA LEU A 897 -39.57 19.18 4.24
C LEU A 897 -40.70 20.24 4.28
N ASN A 898 -41.77 20.11 3.48
CA ASN A 898 -42.72 21.21 3.28
C ASN A 898 -44.18 20.93 3.69
N LYS A 899 -44.62 19.70 4.01
CA LYS A 899 -46.04 19.40 4.35
C LYS A 899 -46.24 18.26 5.35
N HIS A 900 -47.10 18.45 6.35
CA HIS A 900 -47.56 17.38 7.27
C HIS A 900 -48.17 16.16 6.55
N GLU A 901 -48.77 16.35 5.37
CA GLU A 901 -49.42 15.31 4.55
C GLU A 901 -48.50 14.16 4.07
N GLY A 902 -47.17 14.30 4.17
CA GLY A 902 -46.21 13.26 3.77
C GLY A 902 -45.68 12.39 4.91
N VAL A 903 -45.73 12.89 6.14
CA VAL A 903 -45.07 12.26 7.29
C VAL A 903 -45.77 10.95 7.67
N GLU A 904 -47.09 10.93 7.69
CA GLU A 904 -47.85 9.70 7.96
C GLU A 904 -47.52 8.57 6.99
N LYS A 905 -47.31 8.93 5.71
CA LYS A 905 -46.93 7.96 4.69
C LYS A 905 -45.55 7.39 4.96
N ILE A 906 -44.57 8.24 5.31
CA ILE A 906 -43.21 7.79 5.65
C ILE A 906 -43.25 6.86 6.85
N LEU A 907 -43.97 7.23 7.91
CA LEU A 907 -44.08 6.42 9.12
C LEU A 907 -44.72 5.04 8.87
N ARG A 908 -45.66 4.95 7.91
CA ARG A 908 -46.40 3.71 7.62
C ARG A 908 -45.75 2.84 6.55
N ASP A 909 -45.31 3.44 5.45
CA ASP A 909 -44.99 2.72 4.21
C ASP A 909 -43.49 2.41 4.11
N GLU A 910 -42.63 3.17 4.78
CA GLU A 910 -41.20 2.94 4.74
C GLU A 910 -40.78 1.87 5.75
N ASN A 911 -39.63 1.23 5.49
CA ASN A 911 -39.13 0.10 6.28
C ASN A 911 -38.16 0.50 7.41
N HIS A 912 -37.81 1.79 7.51
CA HIS A 912 -36.95 2.36 8.55
C HIS A 912 -37.67 3.47 9.30
N LEU A 913 -37.10 3.95 10.42
CA LEU A 913 -37.71 5.04 11.17
C LEU A 913 -37.70 6.35 10.39
N TYR A 914 -36.64 6.59 9.60
CA TYR A 914 -36.35 7.88 9.00
C TYR A 914 -36.33 9.00 10.06
N TRP A 915 -36.11 10.24 9.64
CA TRP A 915 -36.16 11.36 10.58
C TRP A 915 -37.48 11.43 11.39
N PRO A 916 -38.68 11.30 10.79
CA PRO A 916 -39.92 11.46 11.56
C PRO A 916 -40.16 10.35 12.59
N GLY A 917 -39.86 9.09 12.26
CA GLY A 917 -40.02 7.98 13.21
C GLY A 917 -38.98 8.04 14.31
N PHE A 918 -37.76 8.46 13.98
CA PHE A 918 -36.68 8.64 14.94
C PHE A 918 -37.01 9.74 15.95
N THR A 919 -37.49 10.91 15.50
CA THR A 919 -37.85 12.02 16.39
C THR A 919 -39.04 11.65 17.28
N LEU A 920 -40.07 10.99 16.75
CA LEU A 920 -41.22 10.53 17.56
C LEU A 920 -40.80 9.51 18.63
N LEU A 921 -39.99 8.52 18.26
CA LEU A 921 -39.51 7.52 19.21
C LEU A 921 -38.65 8.17 20.30
N THR A 922 -37.69 9.01 19.90
CA THR A 922 -36.79 9.67 20.85
C THR A 922 -37.55 10.62 21.77
N GLU A 923 -38.47 11.44 21.26
CA GLU A 923 -39.32 12.32 22.06
C GLU A 923 -40.14 11.53 23.11
N LYS A 924 -40.76 10.42 22.70
CA LYS A 924 -41.53 9.59 23.62
C LYS A 924 -40.66 8.91 24.68
N LEU A 925 -39.46 8.46 24.31
CA LEU A 925 -38.50 7.89 25.26
C LEU A 925 -37.98 8.95 26.24
N THR A 926 -37.74 10.19 25.77
CA THR A 926 -37.22 11.28 26.60
C THR A 926 -38.29 11.97 27.46
N ASN A 927 -39.57 11.80 27.13
CA ASN A 927 -40.70 12.26 27.95
C ASN A 927 -41.23 11.18 28.91
N GLY A 928 -40.68 9.95 28.84
CA GLY A 928 -41.09 8.83 29.66
C GLY A 928 -40.68 8.94 31.14
N ARG A 929 -41.18 8.02 31.98
CA ARG A 929 -40.85 7.98 33.41
C ARG A 929 -39.39 7.62 33.68
N LYS A 930 -38.76 6.86 32.78
CA LYS A 930 -37.37 6.42 32.86
C LYS A 930 -36.67 6.71 31.53
N ILE A 931 -36.00 7.84 31.51
CA ILE A 931 -35.36 8.41 30.33
C ILE A 931 -34.00 7.73 30.10
N PRO A 932 -33.71 7.22 28.88
CA PRO A 932 -32.39 6.71 28.57
C PRO A 932 -31.36 7.85 28.65
N LYS A 933 -30.23 7.59 29.33
CA LYS A 933 -29.18 8.61 29.52
C LYS A 933 -28.36 8.81 28.25
N LEU A 934 -28.33 7.80 27.37
CA LEU A 934 -27.57 7.81 26.13
C LEU A 934 -28.40 7.20 24.99
N ILE A 935 -28.45 7.89 23.86
CA ILE A 935 -28.94 7.38 22.59
C ILE A 935 -27.77 7.35 21.60
N ILE A 936 -27.55 6.20 20.99
CA ILE A 936 -26.62 6.00 19.89
C ILE A 936 -27.45 6.00 18.62
N ILE A 937 -27.20 6.98 17.75
CA ILE A 937 -27.87 7.11 16.45
C ILE A 937 -27.21 6.09 15.53
N SER A 938 -27.97 5.05 15.19
CA SER A 938 -27.48 3.86 14.50
C SER A 938 -28.03 3.79 13.08
N GLU A 939 -27.44 2.93 12.26
CA GLU A 939 -27.83 2.71 10.86
C GLU A 939 -27.82 4.04 10.10
N LEU A 940 -26.65 4.66 10.04
CA LEU A 940 -26.46 5.96 9.38
C LEU A 940 -26.05 5.78 7.93
N GLY A 941 -26.77 6.44 7.02
CA GLY A 941 -26.51 6.38 5.58
C GLY A 941 -25.32 7.21 5.15
N GLU A 942 -24.67 6.79 4.07
CA GLU A 942 -23.56 7.53 3.48
C GLU A 942 -23.96 8.91 2.94
N GLU A 943 -25.26 9.15 2.72
CA GLU A 943 -25.77 10.48 2.42
C GLU A 943 -25.51 11.50 3.55
N LEU A 944 -25.12 11.04 4.75
CA LEU A 944 -24.73 11.88 5.89
C LEU A 944 -23.23 12.19 5.95
N LYS A 945 -22.50 11.90 4.86
CA LYS A 945 -21.15 12.43 4.64
C LYS A 945 -21.16 13.96 4.50
N GLY A 946 -19.99 14.58 4.54
CA GLY A 946 -19.82 16.03 4.56
C GLY A 946 -19.93 16.62 5.98
N GLY A 947 -19.73 15.81 7.02
CA GLY A 947 -19.87 16.21 8.41
C GLY A 947 -21.31 16.21 8.94
N LEU A 948 -22.31 15.88 8.11
CA LEU A 948 -23.73 15.89 8.48
C LEU A 948 -24.05 14.90 9.61
N LYS A 949 -23.36 13.75 9.65
CA LYS A 949 -23.45 12.80 10.76
C LYS A 949 -23.13 13.43 12.12
N THR A 950 -22.06 14.22 12.19
CA THR A 950 -21.62 14.88 13.44
C THR A 950 -22.53 16.06 13.78
N ASP A 951 -22.90 16.85 12.77
CA ASP A 951 -23.83 17.97 12.90
C ASP A 951 -25.19 17.51 13.46
N LEU A 952 -25.74 16.42 12.94
CA LEU A 952 -27.01 15.84 13.41
C LEU A 952 -26.99 15.54 14.92
N ALA A 953 -25.93 14.87 15.39
CA ALA A 953 -25.80 14.54 16.81
C ALA A 953 -25.64 15.80 17.67
N ASN A 954 -24.89 16.79 17.21
CA ASN A 954 -24.71 18.06 17.91
C ASN A 954 -26.04 18.82 18.03
N GLN A 955 -26.83 18.91 16.96
CA GLN A 955 -28.14 19.58 16.97
C GLN A 955 -29.13 18.89 17.92
N LEU A 956 -29.15 17.56 17.95
CA LEU A 956 -29.97 16.82 18.91
C LEU A 956 -29.54 17.11 20.36
N ASN A 957 -28.24 17.19 20.61
CA ASN A 957 -27.70 17.51 21.93
C ASN A 957 -27.96 18.95 22.40
N GLU A 958 -28.14 19.91 21.48
CA GLU A 958 -28.50 21.29 21.84
C GLU A 958 -29.91 21.40 22.41
N THR A 959 -30.81 20.50 22.02
CA THR A 959 -32.22 20.51 22.44
C THR A 959 -32.52 19.52 23.56
N ALA A 960 -31.67 18.51 23.76
CA ALA A 960 -31.88 17.48 24.76
C ALA A 960 -31.31 17.86 26.13
N GLU A 961 -32.16 17.82 27.18
CA GLU A 961 -31.74 18.18 28.53
C GLU A 961 -31.09 17.01 29.31
N GLN A 962 -31.66 15.80 29.17
CA GLN A 962 -31.32 14.65 30.03
C GLN A 962 -30.68 13.48 29.28
N THR A 963 -30.80 13.46 27.96
CA THR A 963 -30.30 12.39 27.09
C THR A 963 -29.21 12.95 26.20
N HIS A 964 -28.09 12.23 26.11
CA HIS A 964 -27.04 12.58 25.18
C HIS A 964 -27.11 11.70 23.92
N PHE A 965 -26.79 12.28 22.78
CA PHE A 965 -26.79 11.63 21.47
C PHE A 965 -25.36 11.49 20.95
N LEU A 966 -24.98 10.27 20.56
CA LEU A 966 -23.72 10.01 19.87
C LEU A 966 -24.03 9.32 18.53
N PRO A 967 -23.44 9.77 17.40
CA PRO A 967 -23.56 9.02 16.15
C PRO A 967 -22.73 7.75 16.27
N GLU A 968 -23.15 6.67 15.64
CA GLU A 968 -22.36 5.44 15.62
C GLU A 968 -21.14 5.54 14.67
N ASP A 969 -20.05 4.89 15.07
CA ASP A 969 -18.90 4.60 14.22
C ASP A 969 -18.05 3.50 14.87
N VAL A 970 -17.18 2.88 14.06
CA VAL A 970 -16.22 1.87 14.49
C VAL A 970 -15.32 2.45 15.60
N GLY A 971 -15.29 1.76 16.73
CA GLY A 971 -14.44 2.10 17.88
C GLY A 971 -15.16 2.86 19.00
N LEU A 972 -16.42 3.32 18.81
CA LEU A 972 -17.23 3.85 19.91
C LEU A 972 -17.39 2.77 20.99
N THR A 973 -16.80 3.00 22.17
CA THR A 973 -16.89 2.08 23.30
C THR A 973 -17.59 2.72 24.48
N ILE A 974 -18.66 2.08 24.96
CA ILE A 974 -19.49 2.52 26.08
C ILE A 974 -19.40 1.49 27.21
N LYS A 975 -19.05 1.94 28.41
CA LYS A 975 -19.31 1.19 29.65
C LYS A 975 -20.77 1.39 30.03
N LEU A 976 -21.57 0.34 29.94
CA LEU A 976 -23.01 0.36 30.21
C LEU A 976 -23.31 0.23 31.70
N LEU A 977 -22.56 -0.64 32.39
CA LEU A 977 -22.71 -0.89 33.82
C LEU A 977 -21.35 -1.28 34.44
N GLY A 978 -21.03 -0.69 35.59
CA GLY A 978 -19.91 -1.10 36.43
C GLY A 978 -20.36 -2.11 37.49
N ASP A 979 -20.22 -1.75 38.77
CA ASP A 979 -20.71 -2.55 39.89
C ASP A 979 -22.20 -2.34 40.19
N ILE A 980 -22.82 -3.40 40.72
CA ILE A 980 -24.27 -3.67 40.84
C ILE A 980 -25.05 -2.58 41.58
N SER A 981 -24.42 -1.95 42.57
CA SER A 981 -25.08 -1.00 43.48
C SER A 981 -25.48 0.32 42.82
N ASN A 982 -24.92 0.61 41.64
CA ASN A 982 -25.14 1.88 40.98
C ASN A 982 -26.24 1.77 39.93
N GLU A 983 -27.05 2.81 39.82
CA GLU A 983 -27.85 3.01 38.62
C GLU A 983 -26.95 2.98 37.39
N PRO A 984 -27.43 2.41 36.26
CA PRO A 984 -26.64 2.44 35.03
C PRO A 984 -26.39 3.92 34.68
N GLN A 985 -25.11 4.24 34.55
CA GLN A 985 -24.64 5.54 34.09
C GLN A 985 -23.69 5.23 32.96
N PRO A 986 -24.17 5.20 31.70
CA PRO A 986 -23.33 4.87 30.58
C PRO A 986 -22.18 5.89 30.50
N LYS A 987 -20.95 5.41 30.38
CA LYS A 987 -19.75 6.24 30.22
C LYS A 987 -19.05 5.90 28.93
N THR A 988 -18.57 6.91 28.23
CA THR A 988 -17.89 6.76 26.95
C THR A 988 -16.37 6.69 27.15
N PHE A 989 -15.72 5.76 26.47
CA PHE A 989 -14.28 5.62 26.46
C PHE A 989 -13.64 6.69 25.57
N CYS A 990 -12.77 7.52 26.14
CA CYS A 990 -11.99 8.48 25.38
C CYS A 990 -10.87 7.78 24.62
N PHE A 991 -10.88 7.89 23.30
CA PHE A 991 -9.87 7.34 22.41
C PHE A 991 -8.44 7.80 22.75
N ALA A 992 -8.26 9.08 23.11
CA ALA A 992 -6.94 9.68 23.30
C ALA A 992 -6.25 9.32 24.62
N CYS A 993 -6.98 9.32 25.74
CA CYS A 993 -6.40 9.07 27.07
C CYS A 993 -6.80 7.74 27.69
N GLY A 994 -7.74 7.00 27.08
CA GLY A 994 -8.25 5.73 27.58
C GLY A 994 -9.15 5.86 28.83
N SER A 995 -9.50 7.07 29.24
CA SER A 995 -10.38 7.29 30.40
C SER A 995 -11.86 7.17 30.02
N LEU A 996 -12.66 6.72 30.98
CA LEU A 996 -14.13 6.74 30.88
C LEU A 996 -14.65 8.11 31.35
N VAL A 997 -15.46 8.76 30.52
CA VAL A 997 -16.08 10.07 30.82
C VAL A 997 -17.58 10.03 30.59
N GLU A 998 -18.31 11.01 31.11
CA GLU A 998 -19.73 11.14 30.80
C GLU A 998 -19.92 11.43 29.29
N PRO A 999 -20.97 10.92 28.65
CA PRO A 999 -21.18 11.12 27.21
C PRO A 999 -21.15 12.59 26.79
N LYS A 1000 -21.76 13.48 27.57
CA LYS A 1000 -21.77 14.94 27.34
C LYS A 1000 -20.38 15.60 27.34
N ASP A 1001 -19.38 14.93 27.89
CA ASP A 1001 -17.99 15.39 27.98
C ASP A 1001 -17.13 14.82 26.83
N ILE A 1002 -17.75 14.16 25.85
CA ILE A 1002 -17.12 13.72 24.60
C ILE A 1002 -17.25 14.79 23.53
N GLU A 1003 -16.17 14.92 22.77
CA GLU A 1003 -16.07 15.62 21.50
C GLU A 1003 -16.07 14.57 20.38
N ILE A 1004 -16.85 14.83 19.33
CA ILE A 1004 -16.97 13.99 18.14
C ILE A 1004 -16.00 14.54 17.07
N VAL A 1005 -14.94 13.79 16.78
CA VAL A 1005 -13.85 14.25 15.91
C VAL A 1005 -13.85 13.42 14.61
N PRO A 1006 -14.34 13.96 13.48
CA PRO A 1006 -14.26 13.28 12.20
C PRO A 1006 -12.84 13.34 11.62
N TYR A 1007 -12.43 12.28 10.92
CA TYR A 1007 -11.14 12.17 10.26
C TYR A 1007 -11.25 11.40 8.93
N GLY A 1008 -10.36 11.71 7.99
CA GLY A 1008 -10.28 11.02 6.69
C GLY A 1008 -11.36 11.42 5.69
N LYS A 1009 -11.34 10.80 4.50
CA LYS A 1009 -12.33 11.06 3.42
C LYS A 1009 -13.63 10.28 3.63
N GLU A 1010 -13.50 9.17 4.34
CA GLU A 1010 -14.57 8.28 4.77
C GLU A 1010 -15.29 8.77 6.03
N GLU A 1011 -14.83 9.88 6.63
CA GLU A 1011 -15.39 10.51 7.82
C GLU A 1011 -15.48 9.56 9.02
N ALA A 1012 -14.41 8.79 9.24
CA ALA A 1012 -14.25 7.99 10.44
C ALA A 1012 -14.32 8.89 11.69
N THR A 1013 -15.19 8.53 12.62
CA THR A 1013 -15.48 9.34 13.80
C THR A 1013 -14.74 8.82 15.04
N TYR A 1014 -14.08 9.73 15.76
CA TYR A 1014 -13.34 9.44 16.98
C TYR A 1014 -13.95 10.16 18.17
N TYR A 1015 -14.01 9.47 19.31
CA TYR A 1015 -14.67 9.97 20.52
C TYR A 1015 -13.60 10.36 21.54
N VAL A 1016 -13.39 11.66 21.70
CA VAL A 1016 -12.30 12.20 22.52
C VAL A 1016 -12.90 13.06 23.62
N CYS A 1017 -12.50 12.88 24.88
CA CYS A 1017 -13.03 13.76 25.92
C CYS A 1017 -12.61 15.21 25.67
N LYS A 1018 -13.51 16.16 25.99
CA LYS A 1018 -13.30 17.60 25.78
C LYS A 1018 -11.98 18.10 26.37
N ALA A 1019 -11.55 17.56 27.51
CA ALA A 1019 -10.25 17.86 28.08
C ALA A 1019 -9.08 17.46 27.16
N CYS A 1020 -9.07 16.25 26.60
CA CYS A 1020 -8.01 15.83 25.68
C CYS A 1020 -8.01 16.68 24.40
N TRP A 1021 -9.20 16.99 23.89
CA TRP A 1021 -9.34 17.85 22.72
C TRP A 1021 -8.79 19.25 22.97
N SER A 1022 -9.24 19.94 24.03
CA SER A 1022 -8.82 21.31 24.34
C SER A 1022 -7.33 21.44 24.67
N TYR A 1023 -6.73 20.46 25.37
CA TYR A 1023 -5.33 20.57 25.81
C TYR A 1023 -4.32 20.01 24.80
N ARG A 1024 -4.72 19.10 23.91
CA ARG A 1024 -3.78 18.30 23.11
C ARG A 1024 -4.24 18.01 21.68
N GLU A 1025 -5.10 18.85 21.10
CA GLU A 1025 -5.66 18.69 19.74
C GLU A 1025 -4.66 18.12 18.72
N LYS A 1026 -3.49 18.76 18.55
CA LYS A 1026 -2.47 18.28 17.59
C LYS A 1026 -1.99 16.86 17.86
N MET A 1027 -1.72 16.53 19.12
CA MET A 1027 -1.27 15.20 19.52
C MET A 1027 -2.39 14.17 19.38
N VAL A 1028 -3.63 14.55 19.69
CA VAL A 1028 -4.82 13.71 19.47
C VAL A 1028 -4.99 13.42 17.97
N MET A 1029 -4.84 14.42 17.10
CA MET A 1029 -4.92 14.22 15.65
C MET A 1029 -3.81 13.31 15.12
N GLU A 1030 -2.60 13.39 15.68
CA GLU A 1030 -1.51 12.45 15.35
C GLU A 1030 -1.84 11.02 15.82
N GLN A 1031 -2.44 10.85 17.01
CA GLN A 1031 -2.91 9.56 17.49
C GLN A 1031 -4.04 8.98 16.63
N ILE A 1032 -5.01 9.81 16.25
CA ILE A 1032 -6.12 9.46 15.36
C ILE A 1032 -5.56 9.02 14.02
N LYS A 1033 -4.63 9.78 13.44
CA LYS A 1033 -3.99 9.43 12.17
C LYS A 1033 -3.28 8.08 12.24
N ASP A 1034 -2.42 7.89 13.24
CA ASP A 1034 -1.67 6.65 13.43
C ASP A 1034 -2.61 5.45 13.62
N TYR A 1035 -3.67 5.61 14.40
CA TYR A 1035 -4.68 4.59 14.59
C TYR A 1035 -5.48 4.30 13.32
N HIS A 1036 -5.86 5.33 12.58
CA HIS A 1036 -6.61 5.17 11.34
C HIS A 1036 -5.80 4.36 10.32
N GLU A 1037 -4.50 4.61 10.24
CA GLU A 1037 -3.57 3.94 9.32
C GLU A 1037 -3.21 2.51 9.80
N ASN A 1038 -3.10 2.27 11.11
CA ASN A 1038 -2.51 1.03 11.65
C ASN A 1038 -3.42 0.16 12.54
N GLY A 1039 -4.59 0.66 12.96
CA GLY A 1039 -5.52 0.01 13.90
C GLY A 1039 -5.01 -0.07 15.36
N TRP A 1040 -5.76 -0.75 16.24
CA TRP A 1040 -5.45 -0.87 17.69
C TRP A 1040 -4.26 -1.81 17.96
N LEU A 1041 -3.83 -2.58 16.96
CA LEU A 1041 -2.82 -3.65 17.06
C LEU A 1041 -1.41 -3.17 17.41
N VAL A 1042 -1.13 -1.86 17.38
CA VAL A 1042 0.24 -1.32 17.54
C VAL A 1042 0.54 -0.80 18.96
N LYS A 1043 -0.45 -0.38 19.77
CA LYS A 1043 -0.15 0.47 20.95
C LYS A 1043 -0.22 -0.18 22.34
N VAL A 1044 -1.02 -1.21 22.56
CA VAL A 1044 -1.36 -1.63 23.95
C VAL A 1044 -0.54 -2.82 24.49
N ARG A 1045 0.27 -3.51 23.66
CA ARG A 1045 0.95 -4.75 24.08
C ARG A 1045 2.48 -4.73 24.04
N GLU A 1046 3.13 -3.59 23.78
CA GLU A 1046 4.57 -3.47 24.06
C GLU A 1046 4.83 -3.02 25.52
N ASP A 1047 3.82 -2.40 26.16
CA ASP A 1047 3.90 -1.89 27.54
C ASP A 1047 3.26 -2.82 28.60
N LEU A 1048 2.54 -3.87 28.17
CA LEU A 1048 1.99 -4.97 28.99
C LEU A 1048 2.77 -6.26 28.71
#